data_AF-A0A8H6TZL9-F1
#
_entry.id   AF-A0A8H6TZL9-F1
#
_cell.length_a   1.000
_cell.length_b   1.000
_cell.length_c   1.000
_cell.angle_alpha   90.00
_cell.angle_beta   90.00
_cell.angle_gamma   90.00
#
_symmetry.space_group_name_H-M   'P 1'
#
loop_
_entity.id
_entity.type
_entity.pdbx_description
1 polymer ?
#
loop_
_entity_poly.entity_id
_entity_poly.type
_entity_poly.pdbx_seq_one_letter_code
_entity_poly.pdbx_strand_id
1 'polypeptide(L)'
;MEGRGPLSPANLRMNKVTHPSLAEHVINGEPIFPTTGFIEMLLESGATSLREVELVSILSLAATAPLEVSLQRLKTAWSITTGVGSHEREHARGFMETSTPMEPPVAIDLEAIFKRLPMLDSDGFYSSLQPLAVYGPHFQRIVRCRGGPSEVIAEIEGLRVDELADAYLLHPAIMDACIHITFHPDVSKQYSKDITYLPSAIEHFIFYRAGKNMPGNWFSHITLCQWTPDSRLYNILITDSSGLALAEIRNLRVQKFMPGGPITVERRFELIFQPLSAPDPADPSPTPDFLFLAQKPLSSAAPASDDLRHVYPYTFGQEMKLQRQLKELDTSVSTIYLLAMQGRDADAALGLCAVLKREIPSWNIRLAIFESFLDFSNPIPLLTRHMGAFSDGENVLSFDEDGAAHVLHAVSSPSSVKRQGLLNGNAEPGCTDTRVTHSAAPPFRSDRTYILLGGIGGLGVDLAVWLYEHGARSLVLTSRRGIDSLDTAKDAITLAKVAYLKGRDELTLRFEKCDATDVDQMSALLRTLPAPLAGCFCMTMVLSDTLFLNQTPDAFRAVYDSKLRVFEIFTELVEIQRLDFVVAISSFSGLIGIPGQSNYASACTALDGAMSRYPNAFSLIAPGILDAGYLERTGSVLADYIPTCSAEALWVFLEDALRKLDESPFTRYIPDVSRTPGDQTVLPGSLHTTVSFKSPQEQREEIFLRVLELLEVEAVDFDAEQPLTTYGLDSISAARLVSILRPFATFSQLQLLGGITWSEMESELVYSTQSDNTQGESVSLADSSPATSILLDILGVSPENFSPDVPLSTYGMDLPEATRISVALEPFITVTAVQLMSEMSWADLLAVVEAERLAQPLVQICHGSGIPLIILPAGNGSIGVFYSLQAHYEGELWGVQITDSTPMDSLMGLAAFWKEQICARWPHGPYRIAAFCGSAVHAVAMVKMLEDAGEEVLQLTFIDHSPALVIPLEEMFRDPSAVDYETFRTKLVLDFLQSDPTIAAPILANYEAAANDPDAQIGRRLGFHFEKAWIPNLCEFLHEFYPTGIDKSYDSFIGPYDAWVSSVKAQMAILVAEWGAATSPLLGCLPDLGASLISKPVRVDYISGVGHFGMFGDARTARLLDLSL
;
A
#
# COMPACT_ATOMS: atom_id res chain seq x y z
N MET A 1 -31.63 16.69 64.22
CA MET A 1 -30.57 16.44 63.22
C MET A 1 -29.34 17.26 63.60
N GLU A 2 -28.70 16.89 64.72
CA GLU A 2 -27.33 17.31 65.06
C GLU A 2 -26.39 16.22 64.51
N GLY A 3 -25.31 16.62 63.86
CA GLY A 3 -24.38 15.73 63.15
C GLY A 3 -24.68 15.64 61.65
N ARG A 4 -24.51 16.76 60.94
CA ARG A 4 -24.36 16.76 59.47
C ARG A 4 -22.94 16.23 59.21
N GLY A 5 -22.80 15.22 58.36
CA GLY A 5 -21.63 14.34 58.29
C GLY A 5 -20.29 15.01 57.92
N PRO A 6 -19.29 14.22 57.51
CA PRO A 6 -17.94 14.71 57.25
C PRO A 6 -17.84 15.77 56.14
N LEU A 7 -18.82 15.82 55.22
CA LEU A 7 -18.83 16.75 54.09
C LEU A 7 -19.79 17.93 54.29
N SER A 8 -20.16 18.22 55.53
CA SER A 8 -21.10 19.30 55.81
C SER A 8 -20.44 20.66 55.54
N PRO A 9 -21.00 21.51 54.65
CA PRO A 9 -20.32 22.68 54.10
C PRO A 9 -19.97 23.82 55.09
N ALA A 10 -20.37 23.73 56.35
CA ALA A 10 -20.10 24.77 57.34
C ALA A 10 -18.59 24.81 57.68
N ASN A 11 -17.85 25.78 57.12
CA ASN A 11 -16.39 25.92 57.22
C ASN A 11 -15.62 24.73 56.63
N LEU A 12 -16.18 24.04 55.63
CA LEU A 12 -15.56 22.87 55.01
C LEU A 12 -14.30 23.29 54.24
N ARG A 13 -13.18 22.65 54.58
CA ARG A 13 -11.90 22.87 53.92
C ARG A 13 -11.31 21.54 53.49
N MET A 14 -10.98 21.44 52.21
CA MET A 14 -10.66 20.16 51.58
C MET A 14 -9.33 20.19 50.84
N ASN A 15 -8.55 19.13 51.02
CA ASN A 15 -7.40 18.72 50.22
C ASN A 15 -7.06 17.27 50.60
N LYS A 16 -5.98 16.73 50.02
CA LYS A 16 -5.49 15.38 50.31
C LYS A 16 -5.11 15.09 51.78
N VAL A 17 -4.86 16.12 52.59
CA VAL A 17 -4.48 15.95 54.00
C VAL A 17 -5.72 15.89 54.91
N THR A 18 -6.72 16.72 54.62
CA THR A 18 -7.96 16.80 55.41
C THR A 18 -8.92 15.65 55.10
N HIS A 19 -8.93 15.18 53.86
CA HIS A 19 -9.81 14.11 53.38
C HIS A 19 -8.98 13.06 52.60
N PRO A 20 -8.08 12.32 53.29
CA PRO A 20 -7.15 11.41 52.64
C PRO A 20 -7.85 10.28 51.89
N SER A 21 -8.96 9.75 52.42
CA SER A 21 -9.73 8.69 51.76
C SER A 21 -10.34 9.15 50.44
N LEU A 22 -10.82 10.41 50.34
CA LEU A 22 -11.38 10.96 49.10
C LEU A 22 -10.31 11.32 48.07
N ALA A 23 -9.08 11.62 48.52
CA ALA A 23 -7.95 11.88 47.62
C ALA A 23 -7.37 10.62 46.96
N GLU A 24 -7.87 9.44 47.32
CA GLU A 24 -7.61 8.18 46.63
C GLU A 24 -8.37 8.05 45.30
N HIS A 25 -9.30 8.95 44.99
CA HIS A 25 -9.92 9.07 43.68
C HIS A 25 -9.01 9.91 42.77
N VAL A 26 -8.13 9.25 42.01
CA VAL A 26 -7.14 9.91 41.16
C VAL A 26 -7.49 9.69 39.69
N ILE A 27 -7.69 10.78 38.95
CA ILE A 27 -7.93 10.76 37.51
C ILE A 27 -6.80 11.54 36.83
N ASN A 28 -6.18 10.94 35.83
CA ASN A 28 -5.04 11.48 35.09
C ASN A 28 -3.89 11.97 36.00
N GLY A 29 -3.58 11.20 37.06
CA GLY A 29 -2.54 11.53 38.03
C GLY A 29 -2.92 12.61 39.06
N GLU A 30 -4.11 13.19 38.98
CA GLU A 30 -4.57 14.23 39.90
C GLU A 30 -5.65 13.71 40.88
N PRO A 31 -5.50 13.90 42.20
CA PRO A 31 -6.55 13.57 43.16
C PRO A 31 -7.72 14.53 42.98
N ILE A 32 -8.84 14.01 42.50
CA ILE A 32 -10.03 14.76 42.13
C ILE A 32 -11.16 14.36 43.06
N PHE A 33 -11.92 15.34 43.54
CA PHE A 33 -13.09 15.06 44.36
C PHE A 33 -14.17 14.35 43.54
N PRO A 34 -14.68 13.19 43.98
CA PRO A 34 -15.57 12.35 43.18
C PRO A 34 -16.95 13.00 43.03
N THR A 35 -17.63 12.69 41.93
CA THR A 35 -19.01 13.14 41.66
C THR A 35 -19.95 12.81 42.80
N THR A 36 -19.80 11.62 43.36
CA THR A 36 -20.61 11.10 44.46
C THR A 36 -20.39 11.85 45.78
N GLY A 37 -19.26 12.54 45.93
CA GLY A 37 -19.02 13.44 47.06
C GLY A 37 -19.93 14.67 47.01
N PHE A 38 -20.24 15.20 45.82
CA PHE A 38 -21.20 16.32 45.68
C PHE A 38 -22.62 15.89 46.04
N ILE A 39 -23.00 14.66 45.69
CA ILE A 39 -24.30 14.09 46.06
C ILE A 39 -24.38 13.96 47.59
N GLU A 40 -23.35 13.40 48.23
CA GLU A 40 -23.32 13.23 49.69
C GLU A 40 -23.36 14.58 50.42
N MET A 41 -22.62 15.60 49.97
CA MET A 41 -22.71 16.97 50.50
C MET A 41 -24.16 17.48 50.56
N LEU A 42 -24.94 17.21 49.51
CA LEU A 42 -26.34 17.64 49.42
C LEU A 42 -27.25 16.79 50.31
N LEU A 43 -27.01 15.49 50.41
CA LEU A 43 -27.73 14.60 51.34
C LEU A 43 -27.53 15.04 52.79
N GLU A 44 -26.30 15.35 53.20
CA GLU A 44 -26.00 15.88 54.53
C GLU A 44 -26.65 17.24 54.81
N SER A 45 -26.96 18.01 53.74
CA SER A 45 -27.72 19.26 53.81
C SER A 45 -29.24 19.06 53.89
N GLY A 46 -29.72 17.80 53.82
CA GLY A 46 -31.12 17.40 53.93
C GLY A 46 -31.82 17.11 52.59
N ALA A 47 -31.06 16.97 51.49
CA ALA A 47 -31.63 16.53 50.22
C ALA A 47 -32.13 15.09 50.31
N THR A 48 -33.23 14.80 49.62
CA THR A 48 -33.78 13.45 49.41
C THR A 48 -33.87 13.10 47.94
N SER A 49 -33.82 14.11 47.06
CA SER A 49 -33.75 13.95 45.62
C SER A 49 -33.02 15.13 44.98
N LEU A 50 -32.26 14.86 43.92
CA LEU A 50 -31.55 15.87 43.13
C LEU A 50 -31.99 15.78 41.67
N ARG A 51 -32.21 16.91 41.00
CA ARG A 51 -32.59 16.98 39.59
C ARG A 51 -31.65 17.89 38.83
N GLU A 52 -31.43 17.57 37.56
CA GLU A 52 -30.60 18.34 36.63
C GLU A 52 -29.24 18.70 37.26
N VAL A 53 -28.60 17.69 37.85
CA VAL A 53 -27.27 17.82 38.43
C VAL A 53 -26.28 17.94 37.28
N GLU A 54 -25.54 19.03 37.25
CA GLU A 54 -24.52 19.31 36.25
C GLU A 54 -23.18 19.49 36.94
N LEU A 55 -22.16 18.78 36.44
CA LEU A 55 -20.77 18.94 36.88
C LEU A 55 -20.11 19.95 35.97
N VAL A 56 -19.86 21.13 36.53
CA VAL A 56 -19.40 22.32 35.81
C VAL A 56 -17.89 22.33 35.69
N SER A 57 -17.18 21.95 36.76
CA SER A 57 -15.73 21.87 36.72
C SER A 57 -15.14 20.94 37.77
N ILE A 58 -13.88 20.55 37.56
CA ILE A 58 -13.15 19.64 38.44
C ILE A 58 -12.71 20.35 39.73
N LEU A 59 -13.02 19.72 40.87
CA LEU A 59 -12.50 20.11 42.18
C LEU A 59 -11.27 19.26 42.53
N SER A 60 -10.09 19.84 42.35
CA SER A 60 -8.81 19.20 42.69
C SER A 60 -8.54 19.21 44.20
N LEU A 61 -8.10 18.08 44.74
CA LEU A 61 -7.64 17.92 46.12
C LEU A 61 -6.11 18.00 46.23
N ALA A 62 -5.39 18.27 45.13
CA ALA A 62 -3.93 18.30 45.08
C ALA A 62 -3.32 19.51 45.81
N ALA A 63 -4.11 20.56 46.02
CA ALA A 63 -3.68 21.81 46.63
C ALA A 63 -3.01 21.58 48.00
N THR A 64 -1.86 22.21 48.20
CA THR A 64 -1.11 22.17 49.47
C THR A 64 -1.89 22.83 50.60
N ALA A 65 -2.53 23.97 50.32
CA ALA A 65 -3.48 24.61 51.23
C ALA A 65 -4.91 24.04 51.04
N PRO A 66 -5.63 23.71 52.13
CA PRO A 66 -7.03 23.29 52.03
C PRO A 66 -7.92 24.35 51.37
N LEU A 67 -8.64 23.97 50.32
CA LEU A 67 -9.59 24.81 49.61
C LEU A 67 -10.88 24.95 50.41
N GLU A 68 -11.38 26.17 50.55
CA GLU A 68 -12.68 26.43 51.17
C GLU A 68 -13.79 26.09 50.18
N VAL A 69 -14.68 25.17 50.58
CA VAL A 69 -15.80 24.69 49.77
C VAL A 69 -17.09 25.28 50.34
N SER A 70 -17.88 25.91 49.47
CA SER A 70 -19.15 26.54 49.83
C SER A 70 -20.31 25.92 49.09
N LEU A 71 -21.39 25.62 49.81
CA LEU A 71 -22.68 25.25 49.23
C LEU A 71 -23.60 26.48 49.25
N GLN A 72 -23.81 27.08 48.08
CA GLN A 72 -24.79 28.15 47.89
C GLN A 72 -26.16 27.55 47.60
N ARG A 73 -27.21 28.04 48.28
CA ARG A 73 -28.58 27.56 48.12
C ARG A 73 -29.57 28.71 47.92
N LEU A 74 -30.40 28.60 46.89
CA LEU A 74 -31.51 29.51 46.61
C LEU A 74 -32.79 28.70 46.38
N LYS A 75 -33.63 28.60 47.43
CA LYS A 75 -34.83 27.74 47.46
C LYS A 75 -34.47 26.26 47.19
N THR A 76 -34.79 25.77 45.99
CA THR A 76 -34.50 24.42 45.50
C THR A 76 -33.22 24.37 44.66
N ALA A 77 -32.76 25.49 44.11
CA ALA A 77 -31.51 25.54 43.36
C ALA A 77 -30.31 25.54 44.32
N TRP A 78 -29.23 24.87 43.91
CA TRP A 78 -27.99 24.79 44.65
C TRP A 78 -26.79 24.89 43.70
N SER A 79 -25.67 25.39 44.23
CA SER A 79 -24.37 25.45 43.56
C SER A 79 -23.26 25.20 44.58
N ILE A 80 -22.25 24.42 44.19
CA ILE A 80 -21.08 24.12 44.99
C ILE A 80 -19.88 24.82 44.36
N THR A 81 -19.25 25.70 45.14
CA THR A 81 -18.16 26.56 44.69
C THR A 81 -16.92 26.43 45.58
N THR A 82 -15.76 26.82 45.05
CA THR A 82 -14.54 27.06 45.84
C THR A 82 -14.01 28.46 45.60
N GLY A 83 -13.30 29.01 46.58
CA GLY A 83 -12.70 30.35 46.49
C GLY A 83 -13.61 31.45 47.03
N VAL A 84 -13.17 32.70 46.93
CA VAL A 84 -13.89 33.87 47.47
C VAL A 84 -13.83 35.02 46.47
N GLY A 85 -14.96 35.72 46.28
CA GLY A 85 -15.03 36.95 45.48
C GLY A 85 -14.79 36.72 43.99
N SER A 86 -13.84 37.44 43.38
CA SER A 86 -13.54 37.37 41.93
C SER A 86 -12.85 36.09 41.46
N HIS A 87 -12.48 35.20 42.39
CA HIS A 87 -11.83 33.91 42.10
C HIS A 87 -12.71 32.71 42.50
N GLU A 88 -14.02 32.93 42.64
CA GLU A 88 -14.97 31.84 42.86
C GLU A 88 -15.08 30.96 41.61
N ARG A 89 -14.97 29.65 41.80
CA ARG A 89 -15.13 28.64 40.76
C ARG A 89 -16.28 27.71 41.12
N GLU A 90 -17.24 27.58 40.22
CA GLU A 90 -18.37 26.65 40.33
C GLU A 90 -17.96 25.25 39.86
N HIS A 91 -18.28 24.23 40.65
CA HIS A 91 -17.93 22.82 40.40
C HIS A 91 -19.15 21.98 40.06
N ALA A 92 -20.27 22.21 40.74
CA ALA A 92 -21.51 21.48 40.50
C ALA A 92 -22.72 22.35 40.79
N ARG A 93 -23.81 22.14 40.05
CA ARG A 93 -25.08 22.84 40.26
C ARG A 93 -26.28 21.94 39.97
N GLY A 94 -27.45 22.34 40.43
CA GLY A 94 -28.70 21.67 40.08
C GLY A 94 -29.85 22.07 41.00
N PHE A 95 -30.85 21.20 41.07
CA PHE A 95 -32.00 21.36 41.95
C PHE A 95 -32.06 20.23 42.98
N MET A 96 -32.60 20.53 44.16
CA MET A 96 -32.79 19.57 45.24
C MET A 96 -34.20 19.66 45.82
N GLU A 97 -34.71 18.53 46.24
CA GLU A 97 -35.92 18.38 47.05
C GLU A 97 -35.55 17.84 48.43
N THR A 98 -36.30 18.22 49.45
CA THR A 98 -36.10 17.75 50.84
C THR A 98 -37.31 16.99 51.38
N SER A 99 -38.37 16.85 50.57
CA SER A 99 -39.55 16.05 50.88
C SER A 99 -39.23 14.57 50.66
N THR A 100 -39.83 13.69 51.47
CA THR A 100 -39.72 12.24 51.24
C THR A 100 -40.11 11.91 49.79
N PRO A 101 -39.35 11.07 49.08
CA PRO A 101 -39.70 10.66 47.74
C PRO A 101 -41.13 10.11 47.70
N MET A 102 -41.94 10.55 46.73
CA MET A 102 -43.31 10.06 46.57
C MET A 102 -43.37 8.61 46.06
N GLU A 103 -42.33 8.17 45.36
CA GLU A 103 -42.22 6.82 44.81
C GLU A 103 -41.66 5.85 45.86
N PRO A 104 -42.28 4.67 46.08
CA PRO A 104 -41.74 3.66 46.99
C PRO A 104 -40.49 2.99 46.40
N PRO A 105 -39.57 2.48 47.24
CA PRO A 105 -38.38 1.78 46.77
C PRO A 105 -38.75 0.51 45.98
N VAL A 106 -38.10 0.32 44.84
CA VAL A 106 -38.22 -0.87 44.00
C VAL A 106 -37.43 -2.03 44.63
N ALA A 107 -37.91 -3.26 44.49
CA ALA A 107 -37.17 -4.47 44.85
C ALA A 107 -36.90 -5.31 43.60
N ILE A 108 -35.68 -5.81 43.45
CA ILE A 108 -35.24 -6.64 42.31
C ILE A 108 -34.73 -8.01 42.77
N ASP A 109 -34.85 -9.01 41.91
CA ASP A 109 -34.30 -10.35 42.14
C ASP A 109 -32.84 -10.39 41.67
N LEU A 110 -31.91 -10.19 42.62
CA LEU A 110 -30.48 -10.18 42.35
C LEU A 110 -29.99 -11.51 41.78
N GLU A 111 -30.48 -12.64 42.29
CA GLU A 111 -30.01 -13.98 41.87
C GLU A 111 -30.45 -14.25 40.42
N ALA A 112 -31.68 -13.89 40.06
CA ALA A 112 -32.15 -14.00 38.69
C ALA A 112 -31.32 -13.14 37.71
N ILE A 113 -30.92 -11.92 38.10
CA ILE A 113 -30.10 -11.03 37.27
C ILE A 113 -28.67 -11.58 37.12
N PHE A 114 -28.01 -11.96 38.21
CA PHE A 114 -26.67 -12.57 38.14
C PHE A 114 -26.67 -13.85 37.29
N LYS A 115 -27.74 -14.65 37.36
CA LYS A 115 -27.82 -15.92 36.63
C LYS A 115 -27.95 -15.73 35.12
N ARG A 116 -28.64 -14.68 34.65
CA ARG A 116 -28.86 -14.43 33.21
C ARG A 116 -27.73 -13.65 32.55
N LEU A 117 -26.97 -12.86 33.30
CA LEU A 117 -25.88 -12.05 32.77
C LEU A 117 -24.58 -12.86 32.67
N PRO A 118 -23.79 -12.66 31.61
CA PRO A 118 -22.50 -13.34 31.45
C PRO A 118 -21.50 -12.85 32.50
N MET A 119 -20.50 -13.69 32.80
CA MET A 119 -19.45 -13.33 33.76
C MET A 119 -18.51 -12.28 33.15
N LEU A 120 -18.17 -11.26 33.94
CA LEU A 120 -17.12 -10.30 33.63
C LEU A 120 -15.91 -10.58 34.52
N ASP A 121 -14.74 -10.13 34.08
CA ASP A 121 -13.53 -10.23 34.88
C ASP A 121 -13.55 -9.17 35.98
N SER A 122 -13.73 -9.61 37.22
CA SER A 122 -13.58 -8.75 38.39
C SER A 122 -12.13 -8.63 38.85
N ASP A 123 -11.30 -9.63 38.53
CA ASP A 123 -9.92 -9.72 38.98
C ASP A 123 -9.04 -8.90 38.03
N GLY A 124 -8.50 -7.78 38.52
CA GLY A 124 -7.76 -6.85 37.66
C GLY A 124 -8.63 -5.79 36.98
N PHE A 125 -9.93 -5.68 37.34
CA PHE A 125 -10.81 -4.58 36.91
C PHE A 125 -10.14 -3.21 37.11
N TYR A 126 -9.68 -2.91 38.33
CA TYR A 126 -9.03 -1.63 38.63
C TYR A 126 -7.68 -1.45 37.94
N SER A 127 -6.95 -2.55 37.71
CA SER A 127 -5.71 -2.53 36.93
C SER A 127 -5.97 -2.14 35.48
N SER A 128 -7.11 -2.56 34.90
CA SER A 128 -7.49 -2.23 33.53
C SER A 128 -7.83 -0.75 33.32
N LEU A 129 -8.16 -0.01 34.38
CA LEU A 129 -8.46 1.43 34.33
C LEU A 129 -7.18 2.30 34.38
N GLN A 130 -6.03 1.71 34.69
CA GLN A 130 -4.73 2.41 34.65
C GLN A 130 -4.23 2.51 33.19
N PRO A 131 -3.61 3.63 32.77
CA PRO A 131 -3.08 4.73 33.59
C PRO A 131 -4.03 5.91 33.85
N LEU A 132 -5.20 5.97 33.20
CA LEU A 132 -6.07 7.16 33.25
C LEU A 132 -6.83 7.33 34.56
N ALA A 133 -7.25 6.25 35.22
CA ALA A 133 -7.92 6.31 36.51
C ALA A 133 -7.25 5.36 37.51
N VAL A 134 -6.75 5.92 38.60
CA VAL A 134 -6.09 5.19 39.69
C VAL A 134 -6.92 5.37 40.95
N TYR A 135 -7.61 4.29 41.33
CA TYR A 135 -8.43 4.26 42.54
C TYR A 135 -7.63 3.64 43.69
N GLY A 136 -7.55 4.30 44.84
CA GLY A 136 -6.97 3.73 46.05
C GLY A 136 -7.90 2.73 46.77
N PRO A 137 -7.42 2.07 47.84
CA PRO A 137 -8.13 1.00 48.53
C PRO A 137 -9.56 1.31 49.01
N HIS A 138 -9.90 2.58 49.26
CA HIS A 138 -11.25 2.98 49.66
C HIS A 138 -12.24 2.97 48.48
N PHE A 139 -11.77 3.21 47.26
CA PHE A 139 -12.57 3.22 46.03
C PHE A 139 -12.59 1.85 45.32
N GLN A 140 -11.63 0.97 45.64
CA GLN A 140 -11.59 -0.40 45.11
C GLN A 140 -12.56 -1.33 45.84
N ARG A 141 -13.85 -1.28 45.48
CA ARG A 141 -14.94 -2.02 46.19
C ARG A 141 -15.66 -3.09 45.37
N ILE A 142 -15.37 -3.25 44.08
CA ILE A 142 -16.07 -4.24 43.26
C ILE A 142 -15.61 -5.64 43.70
N VAL A 143 -16.54 -6.45 44.21
CA VAL A 143 -16.30 -7.82 44.65
C VAL A 143 -16.43 -8.79 43.48
N ARG A 144 -17.49 -8.62 42.69
CA ARG A 144 -17.72 -9.37 41.45
C ARG A 144 -18.69 -8.62 40.55
N CYS A 145 -18.63 -8.91 39.26
CA CYS A 145 -19.45 -8.27 38.26
C CYS A 145 -19.91 -9.23 37.17
N ARG A 146 -21.06 -8.95 36.56
CA ARG A 146 -21.63 -9.70 35.44
C ARG A 146 -22.38 -8.77 34.50
N GLY A 147 -22.30 -9.02 33.20
CA GLY A 147 -23.06 -8.28 32.20
C GLY A 147 -22.27 -7.96 30.95
N GLY A 148 -22.73 -6.95 30.23
CA GLY A 148 -22.15 -6.48 28.99
C GLY A 148 -22.60 -5.05 28.68
N PRO A 149 -22.54 -4.61 27.41
CA PRO A 149 -22.66 -3.19 27.11
C PRO A 149 -24.06 -2.58 27.30
N SER A 150 -25.11 -3.40 27.22
CA SER A 150 -26.50 -2.95 27.42
C SER A 150 -26.92 -2.99 28.89
N GLU A 151 -26.37 -3.92 29.66
CA GLU A 151 -26.83 -4.19 31.01
C GLU A 151 -25.77 -4.90 31.83
N VAL A 152 -25.59 -4.45 33.07
CA VAL A 152 -24.57 -4.98 33.97
C VAL A 152 -25.01 -4.92 35.43
N ILE A 153 -24.49 -5.85 36.24
CA ILE A 153 -24.66 -5.87 37.69
C ILE A 153 -23.30 -6.03 38.39
N ALA A 154 -23.09 -5.26 39.44
CA ALA A 154 -21.91 -5.34 40.30
C ALA A 154 -22.30 -5.59 41.76
N GLU A 155 -21.55 -6.45 42.44
CA GLU A 155 -21.55 -6.55 43.90
C GLU A 155 -20.44 -5.67 44.45
N ILE A 156 -20.78 -4.78 45.37
CA ILE A 156 -19.92 -3.75 45.92
C ILE A 156 -19.74 -4.02 47.42
N GLU A 157 -18.48 -4.08 47.87
CA GLU A 157 -18.15 -4.20 49.28
C GLU A 157 -18.69 -2.98 50.04
N GLY A 158 -19.40 -3.25 51.15
CA GLY A 158 -19.90 -2.20 52.04
C GLY A 158 -18.80 -1.56 52.91
N LEU A 159 -19.22 -0.93 54.01
CA LEU A 159 -18.30 -0.33 54.98
C LEU A 159 -17.43 -1.38 55.67
N ARG A 160 -16.12 -1.11 55.76
CA ARG A 160 -15.16 -1.88 56.56
C ARG A 160 -15.21 -1.44 58.01
N VAL A 161 -14.66 -2.26 58.92
CA VAL A 161 -14.79 -2.07 60.38
C VAL A 161 -14.19 -0.74 60.86
N ASP A 162 -13.09 -0.32 60.24
CA ASP A 162 -12.39 0.93 60.49
C ASP A 162 -13.10 2.17 59.93
N GLU A 163 -14.04 1.99 58.99
CA GLU A 163 -14.83 3.05 58.33
C GLU A 163 -16.19 3.29 59.00
N LEU A 164 -16.60 2.43 59.95
CA LEU A 164 -17.87 2.55 60.68
C LEU A 164 -17.97 3.82 61.55
N ALA A 165 -16.85 4.50 61.77
CA ALA A 165 -16.78 5.78 62.47
C ALA A 165 -17.14 6.98 61.56
N ASP A 166 -17.09 6.81 60.24
CA ASP A 166 -17.38 7.86 59.28
C ASP A 166 -18.89 8.10 59.18
N ALA A 167 -19.34 9.31 59.53
CA ALA A 167 -20.75 9.64 59.71
C ALA A 167 -21.52 9.94 58.41
N TYR A 168 -21.11 9.35 57.28
CA TYR A 168 -21.76 9.52 55.97
C TYR A 168 -23.17 8.90 55.93
N LEU A 169 -24.07 9.48 55.14
CA LEU A 169 -25.36 8.90 54.75
C LEU A 169 -25.17 7.87 53.63
N LEU A 170 -24.46 8.25 52.57
CA LEU A 170 -23.94 7.37 51.54
C LEU A 170 -22.44 7.62 51.38
N HIS A 171 -21.62 6.65 51.76
CA HIS A 171 -20.17 6.80 51.67
C HIS A 171 -19.76 7.08 50.20
N PRO A 172 -19.11 8.21 49.88
CA PRO A 172 -18.83 8.61 48.50
C PRO A 172 -18.10 7.53 47.70
N ALA A 173 -17.09 6.89 48.29
CA ALA A 173 -16.33 5.84 47.61
C ALA A 173 -17.16 4.57 47.28
N ILE A 174 -18.13 4.20 48.12
CA ILE A 174 -19.01 3.04 47.86
C ILE A 174 -20.01 3.39 46.75
N MET A 175 -20.56 4.61 46.79
CA MET A 175 -21.45 5.10 45.74
C MET A 175 -20.72 5.27 44.40
N ASP A 176 -19.45 5.71 44.41
CA ASP A 176 -18.63 5.86 43.21
C ASP A 176 -18.32 4.48 42.60
N ALA A 177 -18.02 3.49 43.45
CA ALA A 177 -17.86 2.11 43.02
C ALA A 177 -19.11 1.51 42.37
N CYS A 178 -20.31 2.00 42.70
CA CYS A 178 -21.54 1.61 42.00
C CYS A 178 -21.57 2.11 40.55
N ILE A 179 -20.77 3.12 40.19
CA ILE A 179 -20.67 3.68 38.84
C ILE A 179 -19.48 3.08 38.07
N HIS A 180 -18.40 2.69 38.75
CA HIS A 180 -17.15 2.23 38.14
C HIS A 180 -17.34 1.18 37.05
N ILE A 181 -18.28 0.24 37.23
CA ILE A 181 -18.51 -0.84 36.26
C ILE A 181 -18.92 -0.33 34.86
N THR A 182 -19.45 0.89 34.74
CA THR A 182 -19.71 1.54 33.44
C THR A 182 -18.44 1.80 32.63
N PHE A 183 -17.28 1.86 33.28
CA PHE A 183 -15.97 2.05 32.67
C PHE A 183 -15.29 0.72 32.31
N HIS A 184 -15.83 -0.42 32.73
CA HIS A 184 -15.27 -1.74 32.41
C HIS A 184 -15.14 -1.89 30.88
N PRO A 185 -13.99 -2.30 30.32
CA PRO A 185 -13.79 -2.37 28.87
C PRO A 185 -14.86 -3.17 28.11
N ASP A 186 -15.31 -4.31 28.64
CA ASP A 186 -16.40 -5.08 28.01
C ASP A 186 -17.81 -4.48 28.13
N VAL A 187 -18.02 -3.54 29.05
CA VAL A 187 -19.27 -2.77 29.19
C VAL A 187 -19.18 -1.51 28.33
N SER A 188 -18.06 -0.81 28.41
CA SER A 188 -17.83 0.42 27.67
C SER A 188 -17.54 0.14 26.19
N LYS A 189 -17.05 -1.05 25.82
CA LYS A 189 -16.45 -1.31 24.52
C LYS A 189 -15.41 -0.23 24.16
N GLN A 190 -14.72 0.30 25.16
CA GLN A 190 -13.60 1.22 24.99
C GLN A 190 -12.37 0.53 25.58
N TYR A 191 -11.42 0.25 24.71
CA TYR A 191 -10.19 -0.47 25.03
C TYR A 191 -8.94 0.40 24.79
N SER A 192 -9.08 1.61 24.24
CA SER A 192 -8.00 2.59 24.15
C SER A 192 -7.64 3.11 25.54
N LYS A 193 -6.33 3.30 25.77
CA LYS A 193 -5.78 3.89 26.99
C LYS A 193 -5.80 5.42 26.98
N ASP A 194 -6.21 6.04 25.88
CA ASP A 194 -6.20 7.50 25.69
C ASP A 194 -7.58 8.13 25.90
N ILE A 195 -8.62 7.29 25.99
CA ILE A 195 -10.01 7.71 26.15
C ILE A 195 -10.55 7.10 27.44
N THR A 196 -11.08 7.96 28.31
CA THR A 196 -11.90 7.52 29.43
C THR A 196 -13.27 8.18 29.36
N TYR A 197 -14.19 7.76 30.21
CA TYR A 197 -15.48 8.41 30.39
C TYR A 197 -15.57 8.88 31.83
N LEU A 198 -16.08 10.09 32.03
CA LEU A 198 -16.31 10.67 33.35
C LEU A 198 -17.78 11.05 33.50
N PRO A 199 -18.38 10.91 34.69
CA PRO A 199 -19.67 11.51 34.96
C PRO A 199 -19.65 13.01 34.64
N SER A 200 -20.69 13.52 34.00
CA SER A 200 -20.84 14.93 33.62
C SER A 200 -22.18 15.52 34.07
N ALA A 201 -23.23 14.70 34.11
CA ALA A 201 -24.54 15.14 34.57
C ALA A 201 -25.39 13.97 35.09
N ILE A 202 -26.36 14.26 35.95
CA ILE A 202 -27.40 13.34 36.40
C ILE A 202 -28.74 14.04 36.22
N GLU A 203 -29.65 13.42 35.45
CA GLU A 203 -30.99 13.99 35.29
C GLU A 203 -31.78 13.92 36.60
N HIS A 204 -31.76 12.76 37.28
CA HIS A 204 -32.50 12.57 38.52
C HIS A 204 -31.81 11.57 39.44
N PHE A 205 -31.50 12.00 40.66
CA PHE A 205 -31.07 11.15 41.77
C PHE A 205 -32.20 11.05 42.81
N ILE A 206 -32.49 9.85 43.26
CA ILE A 206 -33.52 9.57 44.28
C ILE A 206 -32.88 8.78 45.41
N PHE A 207 -33.07 9.25 46.65
CA PHE A 207 -32.59 8.57 47.84
C PHE A 207 -33.77 8.05 48.68
N TYR A 208 -33.92 6.73 48.77
CA TYR A 208 -35.09 6.11 49.40
C TYR A 208 -34.93 5.91 50.90
N ARG A 209 -33.72 5.59 51.38
CA ARG A 209 -33.51 5.18 52.77
C ARG A 209 -32.24 5.77 53.40
N ALA A 210 -32.44 6.52 54.49
CA ALA A 210 -31.36 6.95 55.38
C ALA A 210 -31.08 5.89 56.46
N GLY A 211 -29.86 5.37 56.50
CA GLY A 211 -29.35 4.60 57.63
C GLY A 211 -27.87 4.91 57.82
N LYS A 212 -27.48 5.38 59.01
CA LYS A 212 -26.05 5.45 59.38
C LYS A 212 -25.53 4.01 59.45
N ASN A 213 -24.37 3.77 58.84
CA ASN A 213 -23.69 2.48 58.89
C ASN A 213 -24.53 1.34 58.30
N MET A 214 -24.91 1.42 57.02
CA MET A 214 -25.57 0.29 56.33
C MET A 214 -24.57 -0.87 56.17
N PRO A 215 -24.64 -1.91 57.02
CA PRO A 215 -23.63 -2.97 57.04
C PRO A 215 -24.02 -4.05 56.04
N GLY A 216 -23.09 -4.42 55.15
CA GLY A 216 -23.29 -5.45 54.13
C GLY A 216 -23.03 -4.94 52.72
N ASN A 217 -22.88 -5.89 51.79
CA ASN A 217 -22.60 -5.59 50.39
C ASN A 217 -23.78 -4.91 49.71
N TRP A 218 -23.47 -3.99 48.80
CA TRP A 218 -24.43 -3.31 47.96
C TRP A 218 -24.41 -3.92 46.56
N PHE A 219 -25.45 -3.66 45.79
CA PHE A 219 -25.53 -4.09 44.41
C PHE A 219 -25.88 -2.91 43.53
N SER A 220 -25.17 -2.79 42.40
CA SER A 220 -25.43 -1.78 41.38
C SER A 220 -25.91 -2.47 40.12
N HIS A 221 -27.17 -2.25 39.73
CA HIS A 221 -27.76 -2.75 38.50
C HIS A 221 -27.90 -1.60 37.51
N ILE A 222 -27.23 -1.72 36.36
CA ILE A 222 -27.05 -0.63 35.40
C ILE A 222 -27.57 -1.03 34.03
N THR A 223 -28.27 -0.12 33.36
CA THR A 223 -28.77 -0.30 31.98
C THR A 223 -28.42 0.90 31.10
N LEU A 224 -27.92 0.64 29.89
CA LEU A 224 -27.65 1.65 28.88
C LEU A 224 -28.98 2.14 28.29
N CYS A 225 -29.24 3.44 28.38
CA CYS A 225 -30.46 4.07 27.88
C CYS A 225 -30.25 4.69 26.51
N GLN A 226 -29.12 5.41 26.35
CA GLN A 226 -28.81 6.14 25.13
C GLN A 226 -27.30 6.20 24.90
N TRP A 227 -26.91 6.19 23.63
CA TRP A 227 -25.55 6.40 23.18
C TRP A 227 -25.50 7.59 22.23
N THR A 228 -24.42 8.37 22.34
CA THR A 228 -24.02 9.43 21.40
C THR A 228 -22.51 9.33 21.20
N PRO A 229 -21.92 9.96 20.16
CA PRO A 229 -20.47 9.94 19.93
C PRO A 229 -19.65 10.38 21.16
N ASP A 230 -20.15 11.38 21.89
CA ASP A 230 -19.42 12.00 23.00
C ASP A 230 -19.91 11.56 24.39
N SER A 231 -21.02 10.85 24.50
CA SER A 231 -21.61 10.54 25.80
C SER A 231 -22.54 9.33 25.80
N ARG A 232 -22.80 8.81 26.99
CA ARG A 232 -23.69 7.69 27.24
C ARG A 232 -24.59 7.98 28.42
N LEU A 233 -25.83 7.55 28.35
CA LEU A 233 -26.81 7.67 29.43
C LEU A 233 -27.07 6.30 30.04
N TYR A 234 -26.91 6.20 31.36
CA TYR A 234 -27.17 4.99 32.12
C TYR A 234 -28.24 5.22 33.19
N ASN A 235 -29.11 4.23 33.39
CA ASN A 235 -29.92 4.12 34.60
C ASN A 235 -29.22 3.18 35.57
N ILE A 236 -29.10 3.59 36.83
CA ILE A 236 -28.42 2.84 37.90
C ILE A 236 -29.37 2.67 39.07
N LEU A 237 -29.68 1.43 39.43
CA LEU A 237 -30.39 1.09 40.65
C LEU A 237 -29.41 0.51 41.67
N ILE A 238 -29.30 1.17 42.84
CA ILE A 238 -28.41 0.75 43.92
C ILE A 238 -29.26 0.09 45.01
N THR A 239 -28.94 -1.15 45.37
CA THR A 239 -29.74 -1.95 46.33
C THR A 239 -28.90 -2.52 47.45
N ASP A 240 -29.57 -2.91 48.54
CA ASP A 240 -28.98 -3.77 49.56
C ASP A 240 -28.94 -5.25 49.12
N SER A 241 -28.46 -6.12 50.00
CA SER A 241 -28.35 -7.57 49.76
C SER A 241 -29.69 -8.31 49.68
N SER A 242 -30.80 -7.67 50.04
CA SER A 242 -32.15 -8.20 49.82
C SER A 242 -32.72 -7.82 48.44
N GLY A 243 -32.02 -6.97 47.69
CA GLY A 243 -32.47 -6.42 46.41
C GLY A 243 -33.38 -5.21 46.55
N LEU A 244 -33.55 -4.65 47.75
CA LEU A 244 -34.36 -3.45 48.00
C LEU A 244 -33.56 -2.19 47.67
N ALA A 245 -34.14 -1.26 46.91
CA ALA A 245 -33.49 -0.03 46.47
C ALA A 245 -33.11 0.90 47.64
N LEU A 246 -31.84 1.30 47.66
CA LEU A 246 -31.28 2.31 48.55
C LEU A 246 -31.30 3.69 47.87
N ALA A 247 -30.89 3.72 46.61
CA ALA A 247 -30.86 4.91 45.77
C ALA A 247 -31.04 4.54 44.29
N GLU A 248 -31.41 5.52 43.48
CA GLU A 248 -31.57 5.39 42.04
C GLU A 248 -30.98 6.62 41.35
N ILE A 249 -30.21 6.39 40.27
CA ILE A 249 -29.72 7.42 39.37
C ILE A 249 -30.38 7.17 38.01
N ARG A 250 -31.22 8.10 37.56
CA ARG A 250 -31.82 8.07 36.22
C ARG A 250 -31.02 8.95 35.28
N ASN A 251 -30.70 8.42 34.10
CA ASN A 251 -29.95 9.08 33.04
C ASN A 251 -28.65 9.75 33.55
N LEU A 252 -27.79 8.97 34.21
CA LEU A 252 -26.40 9.34 34.45
C LEU A 252 -25.71 9.53 33.10
N ARG A 253 -25.30 10.76 32.79
CA ARG A 253 -24.45 11.05 31.63
C ARG A 253 -23.01 10.85 31.99
N VAL A 254 -22.39 9.82 31.39
CA VAL A 254 -20.94 9.72 31.31
C VAL A 254 -20.48 10.29 29.97
N GLN A 255 -19.64 11.32 30.04
CA GLN A 255 -19.10 12.01 28.89
C GLN A 255 -17.69 11.54 28.63
N LYS A 256 -17.35 11.40 27.36
CA LYS A 256 -16.03 11.05 26.90
C LYS A 256 -15.02 12.14 27.28
N PHE A 257 -13.87 11.72 27.76
CA PHE A 257 -12.76 12.58 28.16
C PHE A 257 -11.46 12.06 27.56
N MET A 258 -10.71 12.96 26.92
CA MET A 258 -9.41 12.70 26.27
C MET A 258 -8.37 13.64 26.89
N PRO A 259 -7.54 13.16 27.83
CA PRO A 259 -6.59 14.02 28.54
C PRO A 259 -5.49 14.61 27.64
N GLY A 260 -5.12 13.93 26.55
CA GLY A 260 -4.15 14.40 25.57
C GLY A 260 -4.69 15.37 24.53
N GLY A 261 -5.99 15.70 24.57
CA GLY A 261 -6.65 16.44 23.48
C GLY A 261 -6.95 15.55 22.26
N PRO A 262 -7.39 16.15 21.14
CA PRO A 262 -7.61 15.41 19.90
C PRO A 262 -6.29 14.82 19.39
N ILE A 263 -6.36 13.61 18.84
CA ILE A 263 -5.20 12.91 18.25
C ILE A 263 -4.61 13.79 17.14
N THR A 264 -3.33 14.13 17.25
CA THR A 264 -2.58 14.85 16.22
C THR A 264 -1.74 13.88 15.40
N VAL A 265 -1.81 13.98 14.07
CA VAL A 265 -0.98 13.19 13.17
C VAL A 265 0.42 13.81 13.11
N GLU A 266 1.34 13.29 13.93
CA GLU A 266 2.72 13.77 13.98
C GLU A 266 3.54 13.33 12.75
N ARG A 267 3.33 12.09 12.30
CA ARG A 267 3.99 11.52 11.12
C ARG A 267 3.07 10.55 10.42
N ARG A 268 3.41 10.24 9.17
CA ARG A 268 2.83 9.17 8.37
C ARG A 268 3.91 8.51 7.55
N PHE A 269 3.69 7.24 7.22
CA PHE A 269 4.60 6.48 6.38
C PHE A 269 3.95 6.07 5.07
N GLU A 270 4.78 5.95 4.06
CA GLU A 270 4.42 5.41 2.75
C GLU A 270 5.49 4.38 2.36
N LEU A 271 5.08 3.31 1.67
CA LEU A 271 6.02 2.30 1.17
C LEU A 271 6.42 2.64 -0.26
N ILE A 272 7.73 2.88 -0.46
CA ILE A 272 8.31 3.16 -1.78
C ILE A 272 9.54 2.30 -2.01
N PHE A 273 9.77 1.92 -3.27
CA PHE A 273 11.03 1.30 -3.69
C PHE A 273 12.07 2.39 -3.93
N GLN A 274 13.23 2.29 -3.27
CA GLN A 274 14.34 3.24 -3.39
C GLN A 274 15.57 2.56 -4.02
N PRO A 275 16.32 3.23 -4.91
CA PRO A 275 17.53 2.65 -5.49
C PRO A 275 18.55 2.22 -4.43
N LEU A 276 19.12 1.02 -4.57
CA LEU A 276 20.23 0.54 -3.77
C LEU A 276 21.52 1.25 -4.24
N SER A 277 21.98 2.28 -3.53
CA SER A 277 23.21 2.99 -3.89
C SER A 277 24.41 2.03 -3.82
N ALA A 278 25.23 1.96 -4.88
CA ALA A 278 26.54 1.31 -4.81
C ALA A 278 27.42 2.07 -3.79
N PRO A 279 28.21 1.38 -2.95
CA PRO A 279 29.13 2.07 -2.05
C PRO A 279 30.10 2.92 -2.87
N ASP A 280 30.18 4.22 -2.54
CA ASP A 280 31.12 5.15 -3.15
C ASP A 280 32.56 4.71 -2.78
N PRO A 281 33.42 4.36 -3.75
CA PRO A 281 34.80 3.97 -3.47
C PRO A 281 35.66 5.12 -2.89
N ALA A 282 35.13 6.35 -2.79
CA ALA A 282 35.82 7.51 -2.25
C ALA A 282 35.51 7.85 -0.76
N ASP A 283 34.58 7.15 -0.08
CA ASP A 283 34.22 7.43 1.32
C ASP A 283 34.82 6.40 2.31
N PRO A 284 35.80 6.77 3.15
CA PRO A 284 36.47 5.85 4.08
C PRO A 284 35.92 5.96 5.52
N SER A 285 34.60 5.81 5.72
CA SER A 285 33.99 5.72 7.06
C SER A 285 33.03 4.52 7.21
N PRO A 286 32.87 3.97 8.43
CA PRO A 286 32.82 2.52 8.63
C PRO A 286 31.43 1.89 8.47
N THR A 287 31.47 0.62 8.04
CA THR A 287 30.38 -0.39 8.09
C THR A 287 29.49 -0.28 9.33
N PRO A 288 28.14 -0.38 9.21
CA PRO A 288 27.24 -0.40 10.36
C PRO A 288 27.47 -1.62 11.26
N ASP A 289 27.65 -1.38 12.56
CA ASP A 289 27.75 -2.40 13.61
C ASP A 289 26.41 -3.16 13.77
N PHE A 290 26.36 -4.40 13.28
CA PHE A 290 25.29 -5.35 13.60
C PHE A 290 25.56 -6.04 14.94
N LEU A 291 24.70 -5.83 15.95
CA LEU A 291 24.73 -6.58 17.21
C LEU A 291 23.59 -7.62 17.27
N PHE A 292 24.02 -8.88 17.40
CA PHE A 292 23.33 -10.18 17.21
C PHE A 292 22.27 -10.57 18.26
N LEU A 293 21.35 -11.47 17.85
CA LEU A 293 20.92 -12.62 18.65
C LEU A 293 20.86 -13.92 17.81
N ALA A 294 22.02 -14.59 17.74
CA ALA A 294 22.24 -16.06 17.74
C ALA A 294 23.54 -16.38 16.98
N GLN A 295 24.61 -16.58 17.72
CA GLN A 295 25.95 -16.88 17.19
C GLN A 295 25.97 -18.25 16.49
N LYS A 296 26.28 -18.23 15.19
CA LYS A 296 27.20 -19.21 14.57
C LYS A 296 28.28 -18.41 13.84
N PRO A 297 29.56 -18.79 13.92
CA PRO A 297 30.62 -18.03 13.27
C PRO A 297 30.43 -18.03 11.76
N LEU A 298 30.42 -16.83 11.15
CA LEU A 298 30.57 -16.69 9.71
C LEU A 298 31.91 -17.29 9.28
N SER A 299 31.88 -18.35 8.49
CA SER A 299 33.04 -18.76 7.70
C SER A 299 33.18 -17.80 6.53
N SER A 300 34.35 -17.20 6.38
CA SER A 300 34.75 -16.31 5.27
C SER A 300 34.93 -17.03 3.93
N ALA A 301 34.03 -17.95 3.59
CA ALA A 301 33.98 -18.53 2.25
C ALA A 301 33.02 -17.69 1.40
N ALA A 302 33.42 -17.34 0.17
CA ALA A 302 32.45 -16.93 -0.84
C ALA A 302 31.30 -17.96 -0.85
N PRO A 303 30.02 -17.55 -0.79
CA PRO A 303 28.93 -18.51 -0.78
C PRO A 303 29.04 -19.35 -2.06
N ALA A 304 29.08 -20.66 -1.89
CA ALA A 304 29.08 -21.59 -3.00
C ALA A 304 27.78 -21.43 -3.81
N SER A 305 27.76 -21.88 -5.06
CA SER A 305 26.59 -22.01 -5.94
C SER A 305 25.37 -22.75 -5.35
N ASP A 306 25.45 -23.18 -4.09
CA ASP A 306 24.44 -23.91 -3.34
C ASP A 306 23.34 -23.02 -2.74
N ASP A 307 23.52 -21.69 -2.63
CA ASP A 307 22.52 -20.78 -2.04
C ASP A 307 21.32 -20.49 -2.96
N LEU A 308 21.42 -20.75 -4.28
CA LEU A 308 20.33 -20.55 -5.25
C LEU A 308 19.59 -21.85 -5.62
N ARG A 309 19.62 -22.87 -4.75
CA ARG A 309 18.94 -24.16 -4.98
C ARG A 309 17.41 -24.09 -4.89
N HIS A 310 16.89 -23.10 -4.17
CA HIS A 310 15.47 -22.98 -3.82
C HIS A 310 14.89 -21.67 -4.34
N VAL A 311 14.78 -21.60 -5.67
CA VAL A 311 14.23 -20.45 -6.38
C VAL A 311 12.87 -20.85 -6.97
N TYR A 312 11.82 -20.13 -6.60
CA TYR A 312 10.46 -20.44 -7.00
C TYR A 312 9.79 -19.20 -7.60
N PRO A 313 9.23 -19.30 -8.81
CA PRO A 313 8.37 -18.24 -9.32
C PRO A 313 7.10 -18.17 -8.47
N TYR A 314 6.73 -16.95 -8.11
CA TYR A 314 5.45 -16.59 -7.54
C TYR A 314 4.58 -16.03 -8.67
N THR A 315 3.40 -16.62 -8.83
CA THR A 315 2.37 -16.11 -9.73
C THR A 315 1.08 -16.05 -8.92
N PHE A 316 0.40 -14.92 -8.99
CA PHE A 316 -0.89 -14.72 -8.34
C PHE A 316 -1.89 -15.79 -8.81
N GLY A 317 -2.60 -16.40 -7.86
CA GLY A 317 -3.54 -17.49 -8.12
C GLY A 317 -2.89 -18.88 -8.26
N GLN A 318 -1.56 -18.98 -8.22
CA GLN A 318 -0.80 -20.23 -8.23
C GLN A 318 -0.19 -20.55 -6.84
N GLU A 319 -0.66 -19.93 -5.77
CA GLU A 319 -0.08 -20.09 -4.43
C GLU A 319 -0.19 -21.52 -3.93
N MET A 320 -1.23 -22.27 -4.32
CA MET A 320 -1.36 -23.70 -3.99
C MET A 320 -0.39 -24.60 -4.77
N LYS A 321 0.13 -24.14 -5.93
CA LYS A 321 1.24 -24.79 -6.63
C LYS A 321 2.54 -24.54 -5.84
N LEU A 322 2.81 -23.29 -5.49
CA LEU A 322 3.95 -22.90 -4.66
C LEU A 322 3.94 -23.65 -3.32
N GLN A 323 2.80 -23.73 -2.64
CA GLN A 323 2.64 -24.46 -1.38
C GLN A 323 3.06 -25.93 -1.52
N ARG A 324 2.67 -26.62 -2.60
CA ARG A 324 3.06 -28.02 -2.83
C ARG A 324 4.57 -28.17 -2.99
N GLN A 325 5.20 -27.24 -3.70
CA GLN A 325 6.66 -27.24 -3.88
C GLN A 325 7.37 -26.97 -2.54
N LEU A 326 6.87 -26.03 -1.74
CA LEU A 326 7.45 -25.71 -0.43
C LEU A 326 7.22 -26.81 0.62
N LYS A 327 6.15 -27.62 0.50
CA LYS A 327 5.90 -28.79 1.37
C LYS A 327 6.95 -29.89 1.25
N GLU A 328 7.61 -29.99 0.10
CA GLU A 328 8.64 -30.99 -0.17
C GLU A 328 9.99 -30.62 0.45
N LEU A 329 10.11 -29.38 0.95
CA LEU A 329 11.33 -28.88 1.59
C LEU A 329 11.41 -29.29 3.05
N ASP A 330 12.61 -29.67 3.48
CA ASP A 330 12.91 -29.83 4.90
C ASP A 330 13.02 -28.45 5.58
N THR A 331 12.70 -28.40 6.86
CA THR A 331 12.88 -27.23 7.73
C THR A 331 14.35 -26.80 7.90
N SER A 332 15.30 -27.63 7.44
CA SER A 332 16.75 -27.36 7.42
C SER A 332 17.24 -26.54 6.21
N VAL A 333 16.37 -26.20 5.27
CA VAL A 333 16.68 -25.31 4.13
C VAL A 333 17.06 -23.90 4.61
N SER A 334 18.19 -23.37 4.13
CA SER A 334 18.74 -22.08 4.58
C SER A 334 18.02 -20.88 3.99
N THR A 335 17.77 -20.85 2.67
CA THR A 335 17.26 -19.66 1.96
C THR A 335 16.30 -20.06 0.84
N ILE A 336 15.18 -19.35 0.70
CA ILE A 336 14.17 -19.55 -0.34
C ILE A 336 13.95 -18.21 -1.05
N TYR A 337 14.11 -18.20 -2.37
CA TYR A 337 13.85 -17.02 -3.21
C TYR A 337 12.50 -17.19 -3.88
N LEU A 338 11.60 -16.24 -3.64
CA LEU A 338 10.40 -16.05 -4.43
C LEU A 338 10.69 -15.00 -5.48
N LEU A 339 10.38 -15.31 -6.74
CA LEU A 339 10.51 -14.37 -7.85
C LEU A 339 9.11 -13.93 -8.24
N ALA A 340 8.85 -12.63 -8.30
CA ALA A 340 7.57 -12.11 -8.78
C ALA A 340 7.78 -11.11 -9.91
N MET A 341 6.88 -11.09 -10.89
CA MET A 341 6.81 -9.99 -11.84
C MET A 341 6.16 -8.77 -11.17
N GLN A 342 6.60 -7.57 -11.53
CA GLN A 342 5.98 -6.34 -11.06
C GLN A 342 4.50 -6.28 -11.41
N GLY A 343 3.72 -5.61 -10.56
CA GLY A 343 2.26 -5.59 -10.61
C GLY A 343 1.67 -6.65 -9.67
N ARG A 344 0.57 -7.29 -10.10
CA ARG A 344 -0.27 -8.11 -9.22
C ARG A 344 0.49 -9.24 -8.52
N ASP A 345 1.47 -9.85 -9.19
CA ASP A 345 2.29 -10.92 -8.64
C ASP A 345 3.17 -10.40 -7.51
N ALA A 346 3.94 -9.33 -7.77
CA ALA A 346 4.76 -8.66 -6.76
C ALA A 346 3.93 -8.18 -5.57
N ASP A 347 2.79 -7.52 -5.84
CA ASP A 347 1.91 -6.99 -4.81
C ASP A 347 1.41 -8.11 -3.89
N ALA A 348 0.96 -9.25 -4.42
CA ALA A 348 0.51 -10.37 -3.60
C ALA A 348 1.66 -11.12 -2.90
N ALA A 349 2.83 -11.20 -3.55
CA ALA A 349 4.02 -11.82 -3.00
C ALA A 349 4.55 -11.08 -1.76
N LEU A 350 4.42 -9.75 -1.71
CA LEU A 350 4.80 -8.94 -0.53
C LEU A 350 4.10 -9.45 0.74
N GLY A 351 2.78 -9.62 0.69
CA GLY A 351 1.98 -10.12 1.80
C GLY A 351 2.32 -11.57 2.15
N LEU A 352 2.51 -12.44 1.14
CA LEU A 352 2.88 -13.84 1.39
C LEU A 352 4.24 -13.95 2.08
N CYS A 353 5.25 -13.23 1.57
CA CYS A 353 6.60 -13.21 2.10
C CYS A 353 6.63 -12.74 3.56
N ALA A 354 5.88 -11.68 3.88
CA ALA A 354 5.79 -11.18 5.25
C ALA A 354 5.26 -12.26 6.21
N VAL A 355 4.25 -13.04 5.79
CA VAL A 355 3.67 -14.12 6.59
C VAL A 355 4.61 -15.32 6.71
N LEU A 356 5.17 -15.81 5.59
CA LEU A 356 6.03 -17.00 5.59
C LEU A 356 7.24 -16.87 6.52
N LYS A 357 7.84 -15.67 6.57
CA LYS A 357 8.96 -15.35 7.49
C LYS A 357 8.60 -15.58 8.95
N ARG A 358 7.34 -15.35 9.33
CA ARG A 358 6.87 -15.51 10.70
C ARG A 358 6.32 -16.90 10.97
N GLU A 359 5.73 -17.56 9.97
CA GLU A 359 5.25 -18.92 10.11
C GLU A 359 6.39 -19.94 10.23
N ILE A 360 7.48 -19.73 9.49
CA ILE A 360 8.60 -20.66 9.42
C ILE A 360 9.91 -19.87 9.60
N PRO A 361 10.27 -19.49 10.84
CA PRO A 361 11.43 -18.65 11.12
C PRO A 361 12.78 -19.26 10.72
N SER A 362 12.83 -20.58 10.48
CA SER A 362 14.03 -21.26 10.00
C SER A 362 14.29 -21.03 8.51
N TRP A 363 13.29 -20.57 7.75
CA TRP A 363 13.45 -20.24 6.34
C TRP A 363 13.82 -18.77 6.16
N ASN A 364 14.93 -18.50 5.47
CA ASN A 364 15.27 -17.14 5.03
C ASN A 364 14.53 -16.84 3.70
N ILE A 365 13.32 -16.27 3.79
CA ILE A 365 12.50 -15.94 2.62
C ILE A 365 12.99 -14.62 2.00
N ARG A 366 13.35 -14.65 0.72
CA ARG A 366 13.76 -13.48 -0.06
C ARG A 366 12.81 -13.28 -1.21
N LEU A 367 12.36 -12.04 -1.44
CA LEU A 367 11.54 -11.68 -2.59
C LEU A 367 12.37 -10.87 -3.59
N ALA A 368 12.37 -11.31 -4.83
CA ALA A 368 12.92 -10.57 -5.96
C ALA A 368 11.77 -10.22 -6.91
N ILE A 369 11.54 -8.93 -7.12
CA ILE A 369 10.53 -8.41 -8.02
C ILE A 369 11.23 -7.96 -9.29
N PHE A 370 10.74 -8.35 -10.45
CA PHE A 370 11.34 -7.97 -11.73
C PHE A 370 10.34 -7.17 -12.56
N GLU A 371 10.77 -6.02 -13.07
CA GLU A 371 9.98 -5.18 -13.97
C GLU A 371 9.87 -5.84 -15.36
N SER A 372 10.92 -6.55 -15.80
CA SER A 372 10.99 -7.21 -17.10
C SER A 372 10.99 -8.75 -17.03
N PHE A 373 10.36 -9.38 -18.02
CA PHE A 373 10.33 -10.84 -18.15
C PHE A 373 11.69 -11.44 -18.52
N LEU A 374 12.57 -10.65 -19.14
CA LEU A 374 13.92 -11.09 -19.50
C LEU A 374 14.73 -11.36 -18.24
N ASP A 375 14.71 -10.41 -17.30
CA ASP A 375 15.36 -10.56 -15.99
C ASP A 375 14.74 -11.70 -15.18
N PHE A 376 13.42 -11.82 -15.23
CA PHE A 376 12.68 -12.89 -14.55
C PHE A 376 12.99 -14.30 -15.10
N SER A 377 13.18 -14.41 -16.42
CA SER A 377 13.45 -15.68 -17.11
C SER A 377 14.89 -16.17 -16.89
N ASN A 378 15.83 -15.26 -16.63
CA ASN A 378 17.20 -15.58 -16.26
C ASN A 378 17.65 -14.80 -15.00
N PRO A 379 17.07 -15.12 -13.83
CA PRO A 379 17.21 -14.30 -12.63
C PRO A 379 18.53 -14.56 -11.89
N ILE A 380 19.20 -15.68 -12.19
CA ILE A 380 20.36 -16.17 -11.45
C ILE A 380 21.54 -15.17 -11.46
N PRO A 381 21.94 -14.55 -12.58
CA PRO A 381 23.04 -13.58 -12.59
C PRO A 381 22.72 -12.32 -11.77
N LEU A 382 21.49 -11.79 -11.85
CA LEU A 382 21.07 -10.60 -11.09
C LEU A 382 20.97 -10.88 -9.60
N LEU A 383 20.36 -12.02 -9.24
CA LEU A 383 20.34 -12.48 -7.85
C LEU A 383 21.76 -12.64 -7.31
N THR A 384 22.66 -13.26 -8.08
CA THR A 384 24.06 -13.45 -7.69
C THR A 384 24.79 -12.12 -7.50
N ARG A 385 24.59 -11.15 -8.42
CA ARG A 385 25.17 -9.80 -8.36
C ARG A 385 24.77 -9.05 -7.09
N HIS A 386 23.52 -9.21 -6.66
CA HIS A 386 22.94 -8.49 -5.52
C HIS A 386 22.72 -9.39 -4.29
N MET A 387 23.38 -10.56 -4.22
CA MET A 387 23.35 -11.43 -3.02
C MET A 387 23.86 -10.71 -1.77
N GLY A 388 24.78 -9.74 -1.95
CA GLY A 388 25.31 -8.86 -0.91
C GLY A 388 24.21 -8.07 -0.19
N ALA A 389 23.30 -7.45 -0.96
CA ALA A 389 22.19 -6.68 -0.41
C ALA A 389 21.26 -7.56 0.44
N PHE A 390 20.94 -8.77 -0.02
CA PHE A 390 20.18 -9.73 0.77
C PHE A 390 20.94 -10.27 1.99
N SER A 391 22.27 -10.23 2.01
CA SER A 391 23.08 -10.57 3.19
C SER A 391 23.20 -9.42 4.20
N ASP A 392 22.92 -8.19 3.78
CA ASP A 392 22.89 -6.98 4.64
C ASP A 392 21.55 -6.80 5.38
N GLY A 393 20.65 -7.79 5.29
CA GLY A 393 19.35 -7.79 5.96
C GLY A 393 18.18 -7.45 5.04
N GLU A 394 18.44 -7.10 3.78
CA GLU A 394 17.37 -6.86 2.82
C GLU A 394 16.65 -8.12 2.42
N ASN A 395 15.36 -7.94 2.18
CA ASN A 395 14.38 -9.01 2.26
C ASN A 395 13.43 -9.00 1.07
N VAL A 396 13.32 -7.84 0.42
CA VAL A 396 12.58 -7.58 -0.80
C VAL A 396 13.47 -6.67 -1.65
N LEU A 397 13.83 -7.13 -2.84
CA LEU A 397 14.47 -6.30 -3.87
C LEU A 397 13.53 -6.23 -5.07
N SER A 398 13.39 -5.05 -5.64
CA SER A 398 12.83 -4.86 -6.98
C SER A 398 13.97 -4.59 -7.93
N PHE A 399 13.93 -5.17 -9.11
CA PHE A 399 14.88 -4.95 -10.19
C PHE A 399 14.15 -4.19 -11.27
N ASP A 400 14.64 -3.00 -11.58
CA ASP A 400 14.17 -2.25 -12.75
C ASP A 400 14.64 -2.91 -14.04
N GLU A 401 14.23 -2.37 -15.18
CA GLU A 401 14.61 -2.85 -16.51
C GLU A 401 16.14 -2.84 -16.77
N ASP A 402 16.92 -2.09 -15.98
CA ASP A 402 18.37 -2.02 -16.06
C ASP A 402 19.08 -3.04 -15.14
N GLY A 403 18.31 -3.84 -14.41
CA GLY A 403 18.82 -4.75 -13.38
C GLY A 403 19.41 -4.03 -12.16
N ALA A 404 19.12 -2.74 -11.99
CA ALA A 404 19.42 -2.01 -10.77
C ALA A 404 18.47 -2.50 -9.68
N ALA A 405 19.04 -2.79 -8.51
CA ALA A 405 18.26 -3.23 -7.37
C ALA A 405 17.69 -2.01 -6.64
N HIS A 406 16.43 -2.09 -6.28
CA HIS A 406 15.71 -1.16 -5.42
C HIS A 406 15.24 -1.90 -4.18
N VAL A 407 15.33 -1.23 -3.04
CA VAL A 407 14.91 -1.76 -1.75
C VAL A 407 13.54 -1.18 -1.40
N LEU A 408 12.65 -2.01 -0.86
CA LEU A 408 11.37 -1.54 -0.35
C LEU A 408 11.54 -0.87 1.01
N HIS A 409 11.34 0.44 1.09
CA HIS A 409 11.44 1.21 2.33
C HIS A 409 10.12 1.86 2.70
N ALA A 410 9.91 1.99 4.01
CA ALA A 410 8.88 2.88 4.54
C ALA A 410 9.49 4.26 4.77
N VAL A 411 8.96 5.26 4.09
CA VAL A 411 9.48 6.63 4.10
C VAL A 411 8.52 7.53 4.84
N SER A 412 9.06 8.31 5.77
CA SER A 412 8.29 9.32 6.49
C SER A 412 8.01 10.49 5.57
N SER A 413 6.74 10.86 5.43
CA SER A 413 6.33 12.10 4.79
C SER A 413 5.92 13.10 5.88
N PRO A 414 6.41 14.34 5.88
CA PRO A 414 5.92 15.37 6.79
C PRO A 414 4.41 15.53 6.64
N SER A 415 3.68 15.64 7.75
CA SER A 415 2.29 16.08 7.76
C SER A 415 2.27 17.58 7.42
N SER A 416 1.70 17.91 6.25
CA SER A 416 1.43 19.27 5.70
C SER A 416 2.56 20.05 5.00
N VAL A 417 2.23 20.54 3.81
CA VAL A 417 2.96 21.51 2.99
C VAL A 417 2.91 22.89 3.67
N LYS A 418 4.07 23.47 4.03
CA LYS A 418 4.21 24.94 3.98
C LYS A 418 4.19 25.34 2.51
N ARG A 419 3.16 26.09 2.10
CA ARG A 419 3.16 26.82 0.83
C ARG A 419 4.45 27.63 0.70
N GLN A 420 5.35 27.24 -0.20
CA GLN A 420 6.30 28.16 -0.80
C GLN A 420 6.14 28.08 -2.32
N GLY A 421 5.24 28.91 -2.82
CA GLY A 421 5.29 29.34 -4.21
C GLY A 421 6.42 30.35 -4.39
N LEU A 422 7.10 30.27 -5.52
CA LEU A 422 7.89 31.37 -6.08
C LEU A 422 7.15 32.69 -5.92
N LEU A 423 7.75 33.67 -5.24
CA LEU A 423 7.65 35.10 -5.54
C LEU A 423 8.77 35.83 -4.78
N ASN A 424 9.60 36.54 -5.54
CA ASN A 424 10.62 37.46 -5.04
C ASN A 424 10.07 38.46 -4.01
N GLY A 425 10.86 38.77 -2.98
CA GLY A 425 10.81 40.06 -2.28
C GLY A 425 10.47 40.01 -0.79
N ASN A 426 11.51 40.19 0.03
CA ASN A 426 11.55 40.78 1.38
C ASN A 426 10.22 41.02 2.13
N ALA A 427 9.99 40.28 3.22
CA ALA A 427 9.23 40.75 4.38
C ALA A 427 9.64 40.00 5.67
N GLU A 428 9.73 40.76 6.76
CA GLU A 428 10.24 40.44 8.10
C GLU A 428 9.44 39.35 8.87
N PRO A 429 10.04 38.75 9.94
CA PRO A 429 9.42 37.67 10.70
C PRO A 429 8.42 38.21 11.73
N GLY A 430 7.13 38.03 11.47
CA GLY A 430 6.05 38.21 12.44
C GLY A 430 5.52 36.85 12.91
N CYS A 431 5.70 36.57 14.20
CA CYS A 431 5.10 35.44 14.90
C CYS A 431 3.57 35.53 14.83
N THR A 432 2.92 34.55 14.21
CA THR A 432 1.51 34.23 14.44
C THR A 432 1.38 32.74 14.72
N ASP A 433 1.03 32.47 15.97
CA ASP A 433 0.51 31.22 16.52
C ASP A 433 -0.71 30.74 15.69
N THR A 434 -0.46 29.98 14.63
CA THR A 434 -1.51 29.25 13.91
C THR A 434 -1.77 27.94 14.63
N ARG A 435 -2.65 28.00 15.64
CA ARG A 435 -3.55 26.89 15.93
C ARG A 435 -4.24 26.52 14.63
N VAL A 436 -4.07 25.28 14.15
CA VAL A 436 -4.88 24.73 13.06
C VAL A 436 -6.32 24.76 13.56
N THR A 437 -7.07 25.76 13.10
CA THR A 437 -8.51 25.79 13.28
C THR A 437 -9.08 24.74 12.33
N HIS A 438 -9.83 23.77 12.86
CA HIS A 438 -10.63 22.85 12.05
C HIS A 438 -11.38 23.68 10.99
N SER A 439 -11.11 23.43 9.71
CA SER A 439 -11.90 24.02 8.63
C SER A 439 -13.37 23.68 8.89
N ALA A 440 -14.22 24.70 8.99
CA ALA A 440 -15.63 24.55 9.35
C ALA A 440 -16.52 24.02 8.20
N ALA A 441 -15.94 23.57 7.08
CA ALA A 441 -16.67 22.92 6.00
C ALA A 441 -16.53 21.39 6.13
N PRO A 442 -17.64 20.63 6.10
CA PRO A 442 -17.57 19.17 6.15
C PRO A 442 -16.80 18.62 4.93
N PRO A 443 -15.87 17.66 5.10
CA PRO A 443 -15.16 17.03 3.98
C PRO A 443 -16.13 16.26 3.05
N PHE A 444 -17.32 15.90 3.55
CA PHE A 444 -18.33 15.18 2.77
C PHE A 444 -19.49 16.09 2.36
N ARG A 445 -19.91 15.92 1.11
CA ARG A 445 -21.02 16.63 0.51
C ARG A 445 -22.36 16.05 0.98
N SER A 446 -23.27 16.91 1.40
CA SER A 446 -24.61 16.51 1.85
C SER A 446 -25.54 16.07 0.70
N ASP A 447 -25.22 16.41 -0.56
CA ASP A 447 -26.00 16.08 -1.76
C ASP A 447 -25.52 14.81 -2.48
N ARG A 448 -24.66 14.02 -1.84
CA ARG A 448 -24.03 12.82 -2.41
C ARG A 448 -24.25 11.58 -1.54
N THR A 449 -24.15 10.40 -2.17
CA THR A 449 -24.16 9.11 -1.49
C THR A 449 -22.76 8.56 -1.31
N TYR A 450 -22.49 8.00 -0.13
CA TYR A 450 -21.29 7.24 0.20
C TYR A 450 -21.65 5.79 0.49
N ILE A 451 -20.95 4.85 -0.16
CA ILE A 451 -21.19 3.42 -0.01
C ILE A 451 -20.08 2.76 0.81
N LEU A 452 -20.46 1.93 1.79
CA LEU A 452 -19.56 1.16 2.64
C LEU A 452 -19.76 -0.33 2.32
N LEU A 453 -18.94 -0.85 1.42
CA LEU A 453 -18.99 -2.24 0.99
C LEU A 453 -18.48 -3.16 2.10
N GLY A 454 -19.31 -4.09 2.57
CA GLY A 454 -19.00 -4.87 3.77
C GLY A 454 -19.11 -4.08 5.08
N GLY A 455 -19.69 -2.87 5.04
CA GLY A 455 -19.76 -1.95 6.18
C GLY A 455 -20.77 -2.31 7.26
N ILE A 456 -21.59 -3.36 7.12
CA ILE A 456 -22.54 -3.75 8.18
C ILE A 456 -21.84 -4.59 9.26
N GLY A 457 -21.22 -3.88 10.20
CA GLY A 457 -20.56 -4.41 11.40
C GLY A 457 -20.06 -3.28 12.30
N GLY A 458 -19.43 -3.60 13.42
CA GLY A 458 -18.95 -2.59 14.39
C GLY A 458 -18.12 -1.45 13.76
N LEU A 459 -17.10 -1.79 12.97
CA LEU A 459 -16.21 -0.81 12.34
C LEU A 459 -16.92 0.06 11.29
N GLY A 460 -17.75 -0.54 10.42
CA GLY A 460 -18.43 0.23 9.37
C GLY A 460 -19.59 1.07 9.89
N VAL A 461 -20.26 0.66 10.97
CA VAL A 461 -21.23 1.52 11.69
C VAL A 461 -20.51 2.67 12.39
N ASP A 462 -19.33 2.43 12.96
CA ASP A 462 -18.52 3.49 13.55
C ASP A 462 -18.07 4.53 12.50
N LEU A 463 -17.60 4.07 11.34
CA LEU A 463 -17.31 4.93 10.20
C LEU A 463 -18.56 5.69 9.73
N ALA A 464 -19.74 5.07 9.70
CA ALA A 464 -20.98 5.73 9.32
C ALA A 464 -21.35 6.88 10.29
N VAL A 465 -21.11 6.70 11.59
CA VAL A 465 -21.23 7.79 12.58
C VAL A 465 -20.25 8.90 12.23
N TRP A 466 -18.97 8.57 12.04
CA TRP A 466 -17.96 9.57 11.72
C TRP A 466 -18.28 10.34 10.44
N LEU A 467 -18.66 9.66 9.35
CA LEU A 467 -19.07 10.30 8.08
C LEU A 467 -20.25 11.25 8.27
N TYR A 468 -21.25 10.86 9.07
CA TYR A 468 -22.41 11.71 9.36
C TYR A 468 -22.01 12.98 10.13
N GLU A 469 -21.19 12.85 11.18
CA GLU A 469 -20.66 14.00 11.94
C GLU A 469 -19.81 14.92 11.04
N HIS A 470 -19.19 14.37 10.00
CA HIS A 470 -18.38 15.09 9.00
C HIS A 470 -19.17 15.48 7.73
N GLY A 471 -20.51 15.51 7.80
CA GLY A 471 -21.38 16.14 6.80
C GLY A 471 -22.04 15.21 5.77
N ALA A 472 -21.74 13.91 5.76
CA ALA A 472 -22.44 12.98 4.90
C ALA A 472 -23.93 12.88 5.31
N ARG A 473 -24.83 12.91 4.32
CA ARG A 473 -26.29 12.83 4.55
C ARG A 473 -26.96 11.67 3.81
N SER A 474 -26.20 10.91 3.03
CA SER A 474 -26.67 9.67 2.42
C SER A 474 -25.61 8.58 2.53
N LEU A 475 -25.92 7.53 3.29
CA LEU A 475 -25.04 6.42 3.60
C LEU A 475 -25.70 5.09 3.24
N VAL A 476 -24.98 4.25 2.50
CA VAL A 476 -25.41 2.91 2.12
C VAL A 476 -24.39 1.90 2.60
N LEU A 477 -24.74 1.09 3.60
CA LEU A 477 -23.88 0.03 4.14
C LEU A 477 -24.33 -1.30 3.57
N THR A 478 -23.41 -2.16 3.16
CA THR A 478 -23.75 -3.47 2.58
C THR A 478 -23.19 -4.64 3.38
N SER A 479 -23.91 -5.76 3.35
CA SER A 479 -23.37 -7.08 3.67
C SER A 479 -24.24 -8.19 3.07
N ARG A 480 -23.71 -9.42 3.03
CA ARG A 480 -24.46 -10.59 2.53
C ARG A 480 -25.76 -10.90 3.28
N ARG A 481 -25.91 -10.43 4.53
CA ARG A 481 -27.12 -10.63 5.35
C ARG A 481 -27.90 -9.33 5.60
N GLY A 482 -27.47 -8.20 5.04
CA GLY A 482 -28.09 -6.90 5.35
C GLY A 482 -27.97 -6.59 6.85
N ILE A 483 -29.00 -5.97 7.43
CA ILE A 483 -29.02 -5.57 8.85
C ILE A 483 -28.94 -6.76 9.82
N ASP A 484 -29.34 -7.96 9.39
CA ASP A 484 -29.23 -9.21 10.18
C ASP A 484 -27.77 -9.64 10.42
N SER A 485 -26.79 -8.91 9.86
CA SER A 485 -25.39 -9.08 10.20
C SER A 485 -25.03 -8.61 11.61
N LEU A 486 -25.84 -7.74 12.23
CA LEU A 486 -25.63 -7.23 13.59
C LEU A 486 -26.30 -8.15 14.62
N ASP A 487 -25.53 -8.74 15.54
CA ASP A 487 -26.04 -9.61 16.60
C ASP A 487 -26.51 -8.78 17.79
N THR A 488 -27.82 -8.77 18.05
CA THR A 488 -28.43 -8.02 19.16
C THR A 488 -27.87 -8.33 20.55
N ALA A 489 -27.33 -9.53 20.77
CA ALA A 489 -26.77 -9.90 22.06
C ALA A 489 -25.30 -9.48 22.24
N LYS A 490 -24.54 -9.34 21.13
CA LYS A 490 -23.09 -9.07 21.15
C LYS A 490 -22.72 -7.67 20.72
N ASP A 491 -23.56 -7.02 19.90
CA ASP A 491 -23.28 -5.76 19.24
C ASP A 491 -24.10 -4.59 19.84
N ALA A 492 -24.39 -4.61 21.14
CA ALA A 492 -25.30 -3.64 21.78
C ALA A 492 -24.89 -2.16 21.58
N ILE A 493 -23.59 -1.84 21.67
CA ILE A 493 -23.09 -0.48 21.38
C ILE A 493 -23.25 -0.15 19.90
N THR A 494 -22.90 -1.06 19.00
CA THR A 494 -23.10 -0.89 17.56
C THR A 494 -24.57 -0.66 17.23
N LEU A 495 -25.50 -1.37 17.87
CA LEU A 495 -26.93 -1.14 17.70
C LEU A 495 -27.38 0.20 18.27
N ALA A 496 -26.80 0.65 19.38
CA ALA A 496 -27.06 2.00 19.90
C ALA A 496 -26.56 3.07 18.93
N LYS A 497 -25.40 2.87 18.26
CA LYS A 497 -24.91 3.71 17.15
C LYS A 497 -25.87 3.69 15.95
N VAL A 498 -26.42 2.53 15.58
CA VAL A 498 -27.44 2.43 14.52
C VAL A 498 -28.71 3.18 14.91
N ALA A 499 -29.19 3.04 16.15
CA ALA A 499 -30.36 3.76 16.64
C ALA A 499 -30.13 5.28 16.64
N TYR A 500 -28.93 5.72 17.04
CA TYR A 500 -28.48 7.11 16.94
C TYR A 500 -28.60 7.63 15.51
N LEU A 501 -28.02 6.93 14.53
CA LEU A 501 -28.08 7.33 13.12
C LEU A 501 -29.50 7.32 12.55
N LYS A 502 -30.30 6.29 12.88
CA LYS A 502 -31.71 6.22 12.44
C LYS A 502 -32.59 7.33 13.03
N GLY A 503 -32.18 7.92 14.15
CA GLY A 503 -32.85 9.06 14.77
C GLY A 503 -32.50 10.42 14.15
N ARG A 504 -31.73 10.45 13.04
CA ARG A 504 -31.35 11.67 12.32
C ARG A 504 -32.24 11.86 11.10
N ASP A 505 -33.16 12.82 11.17
CA ASP A 505 -34.14 13.08 10.12
C ASP A 505 -33.50 13.50 8.79
N GLU A 506 -32.33 14.13 8.85
CA GLU A 506 -31.55 14.59 7.71
C GLU A 506 -30.69 13.50 7.04
N LEU A 507 -30.60 12.30 7.63
CA LEU A 507 -29.77 11.20 7.14
C LEU A 507 -30.59 10.14 6.39
N THR A 508 -30.29 9.95 5.12
CA THR A 508 -30.74 8.75 4.39
C THR A 508 -29.77 7.59 4.65
N LEU A 509 -30.13 6.69 5.57
CA LEU A 509 -29.35 5.51 5.92
C LEU A 509 -29.99 4.22 5.38
N ARG A 510 -29.24 3.43 4.60
CA ARG A 510 -29.68 2.12 4.08
C ARG A 510 -28.73 1.01 4.50
N PHE A 511 -29.31 -0.09 4.98
CA PHE A 511 -28.61 -1.35 5.26
C PHE A 511 -29.01 -2.37 4.21
N GLU A 512 -28.17 -2.55 3.20
CA GLU A 512 -28.51 -3.33 2.02
C GLU A 512 -27.95 -4.75 2.10
N LYS A 513 -28.81 -5.71 1.78
CA LYS A 513 -28.39 -7.09 1.59
C LYS A 513 -27.82 -7.22 0.19
N CYS A 514 -26.50 -7.12 0.09
CA CYS A 514 -25.78 -7.18 -1.18
C CYS A 514 -24.48 -7.95 -0.96
N ASP A 515 -24.27 -8.97 -1.78
CA ASP A 515 -22.95 -9.58 -1.93
C ASP A 515 -22.12 -8.75 -2.91
N ALA A 516 -21.04 -8.16 -2.44
CA ALA A 516 -20.18 -7.33 -3.28
C ALA A 516 -19.33 -8.13 -4.28
N THR A 517 -19.35 -9.47 -4.19
CA THR A 517 -18.76 -10.38 -5.18
C THR A 517 -19.71 -10.75 -6.31
N ASP A 518 -20.97 -10.30 -6.24
CA ASP A 518 -22.02 -10.57 -7.22
C ASP A 518 -22.31 -9.31 -8.05
N VAL A 519 -22.01 -9.39 -9.36
CA VAL A 519 -22.14 -8.27 -10.31
C VAL A 519 -23.59 -7.80 -10.44
N ASP A 520 -24.57 -8.72 -10.45
CA ASP A 520 -25.98 -8.38 -10.63
C ASP A 520 -26.52 -7.67 -9.38
N GLN A 521 -26.16 -8.16 -8.19
CA GLN A 521 -26.53 -7.51 -6.94
C GLN A 521 -25.90 -6.11 -6.81
N MET A 522 -24.62 -5.98 -7.14
CA MET A 522 -23.94 -4.68 -7.13
C MET A 522 -24.54 -3.71 -8.15
N SER A 523 -24.83 -4.18 -9.37
CA SER A 523 -25.48 -3.37 -10.41
C SER A 523 -26.89 -2.92 -10.00
N ALA A 524 -27.66 -3.79 -9.35
CA ALA A 524 -28.98 -3.46 -8.83
C ALA A 524 -28.88 -2.43 -7.69
N LEU A 525 -27.92 -2.59 -6.78
CA LEU A 525 -27.67 -1.64 -5.69
C LEU A 525 -27.33 -0.25 -6.23
N LEU A 526 -26.35 -0.14 -7.12
CA LEU A 526 -25.89 1.12 -7.71
C LEU A 526 -27.00 1.88 -8.45
N ARG A 527 -27.94 1.16 -9.10
CA ARG A 527 -29.10 1.76 -9.78
C ARG A 527 -30.14 2.35 -8.83
N THR A 528 -30.14 1.95 -7.56
CA THR A 528 -31.13 2.39 -6.57
C THR A 528 -30.58 3.43 -5.59
N LEU A 529 -29.35 3.91 -5.78
CA LEU A 529 -28.76 4.90 -4.86
C LEU A 529 -29.64 6.15 -4.75
N PRO A 530 -29.82 6.69 -3.54
CA PRO A 530 -30.73 7.83 -3.30
C PRO A 530 -30.20 9.16 -3.85
N ALA A 531 -28.88 9.27 -4.05
CA ALA A 531 -28.20 10.40 -4.67
C ALA A 531 -26.99 9.89 -5.49
N PRO A 532 -26.36 10.73 -6.34
CA PRO A 532 -25.16 10.34 -7.06
C PRO A 532 -24.04 9.88 -6.12
N LEU A 533 -23.33 8.82 -6.51
CA LEU A 533 -22.21 8.26 -5.77
C LEU A 533 -21.02 9.23 -5.81
N ALA A 534 -20.45 9.54 -4.64
CA ALA A 534 -19.25 10.37 -4.52
C ALA A 534 -18.05 9.61 -3.98
N GLY A 535 -18.27 8.62 -3.11
CA GLY A 535 -17.15 7.86 -2.55
C GLY A 535 -17.54 6.46 -2.12
N CYS A 536 -16.53 5.58 -2.08
CA CYS A 536 -16.67 4.19 -1.69
C CYS A 536 -15.63 3.80 -0.65
N PHE A 537 -16.07 3.08 0.38
CA PHE A 537 -15.21 2.40 1.35
C PHE A 537 -15.31 0.89 1.16
N CYS A 538 -14.22 0.25 0.75
CA CYS A 538 -14.10 -1.20 0.65
C CYS A 538 -13.66 -1.78 2.00
N MET A 539 -14.64 -2.22 2.80
CA MET A 539 -14.46 -2.75 4.16
C MET A 539 -14.70 -4.26 4.25
N THR A 540 -14.84 -4.94 3.11
CA THR A 540 -15.08 -6.38 3.05
C THR A 540 -13.91 -7.15 3.65
N MET A 541 -14.25 -8.18 4.43
CA MET A 541 -13.27 -9.00 5.13
C MET A 541 -13.81 -10.41 5.36
N VAL A 542 -13.04 -11.40 4.92
CA VAL A 542 -13.17 -12.80 5.29
C VAL A 542 -11.81 -13.24 5.81
N LEU A 543 -11.81 -13.96 6.94
CA LEU A 543 -10.61 -14.57 7.51
C LEU A 543 -10.76 -16.08 7.46
N SER A 544 -9.67 -16.77 7.12
CA SER A 544 -9.60 -18.22 7.12
C SER A 544 -8.19 -18.60 7.55
N ASP A 545 -7.90 -18.32 8.82
CA ASP A 545 -6.56 -18.36 9.38
C ASP A 545 -6.08 -19.80 9.48
N THR A 546 -5.07 -20.16 8.70
CA THR A 546 -4.39 -21.45 8.72
C THR A 546 -3.00 -21.23 8.16
N LEU A 547 -1.98 -21.86 8.76
CA LEU A 547 -0.61 -21.80 8.26
C LEU A 547 -0.60 -22.07 6.76
N PHE A 548 0.25 -21.36 6.00
CA PHE A 548 0.30 -21.46 4.55
C PHE A 548 0.45 -22.89 4.08
N LEU A 549 1.29 -23.70 4.73
CA LEU A 549 1.47 -25.11 4.38
C LEU A 549 0.21 -25.97 4.62
N ASN A 550 -0.77 -25.50 5.38
CA ASN A 550 -2.02 -26.22 5.64
C ASN A 550 -3.25 -25.53 5.01
N GLN A 551 -3.06 -24.45 4.24
CA GLN A 551 -4.15 -23.80 3.51
C GLN A 551 -4.76 -24.71 2.45
N THR A 552 -6.05 -24.50 2.18
CA THR A 552 -6.77 -25.15 1.09
C THR A 552 -7.04 -24.14 -0.04
N PRO A 553 -7.17 -24.60 -1.30
CA PRO A 553 -7.50 -23.71 -2.42
C PRO A 553 -8.77 -22.89 -2.19
N ASP A 554 -9.82 -23.51 -1.63
CA ASP A 554 -11.10 -22.84 -1.37
C ASP A 554 -10.99 -21.78 -0.27
N ALA A 555 -10.28 -22.09 0.82
CA ALA A 555 -10.03 -21.15 1.91
C ALA A 555 -9.21 -19.94 1.45
N PHE A 556 -8.21 -20.19 0.59
CA PHE A 556 -7.39 -19.16 -0.01
C PHE A 556 -8.25 -18.26 -0.90
N ARG A 557 -8.93 -18.85 -1.90
CA ARG A 557 -9.77 -18.13 -2.86
C ARG A 557 -10.88 -17.31 -2.20
N ALA A 558 -11.56 -17.87 -1.19
CA ALA A 558 -12.64 -17.17 -0.49
C ALA A 558 -12.18 -15.85 0.16
N VAL A 559 -10.95 -15.80 0.69
CA VAL A 559 -10.38 -14.60 1.30
C VAL A 559 -10.00 -13.57 0.22
N TYR A 560 -9.38 -14.01 -0.88
CA TYR A 560 -9.05 -13.13 -2.01
C TYR A 560 -10.27 -12.52 -2.68
N ASP A 561 -11.26 -13.35 -3.00
CA ASP A 561 -12.50 -12.90 -3.64
C ASP A 561 -13.20 -11.85 -2.78
N SER A 562 -13.11 -11.97 -1.45
CA SER A 562 -13.69 -10.98 -0.54
C SER A 562 -13.05 -9.59 -0.61
N LYS A 563 -11.82 -9.45 -1.13
CA LYS A 563 -11.08 -8.18 -1.22
C LYS A 563 -10.94 -7.71 -2.67
N LEU A 564 -10.24 -8.50 -3.49
CA LEU A 564 -9.88 -8.11 -4.86
C LEU A 564 -11.09 -8.16 -5.77
N ARG A 565 -11.83 -9.28 -5.78
CA ARG A 565 -12.97 -9.43 -6.69
C ARG A 565 -14.04 -8.36 -6.44
N VAL A 566 -14.23 -7.96 -5.18
CA VAL A 566 -15.09 -6.83 -4.80
C VAL A 566 -14.66 -5.54 -5.48
N PHE A 567 -13.37 -5.21 -5.43
CA PHE A 567 -12.84 -4.00 -6.06
C PHE A 567 -12.89 -4.08 -7.60
N GLU A 568 -12.56 -5.24 -8.18
CA GLU A 568 -12.66 -5.47 -9.63
C GLU A 568 -14.09 -5.23 -10.14
N ILE A 569 -15.09 -5.86 -9.51
CA ILE A 569 -16.51 -5.65 -9.85
C ILE A 569 -16.91 -4.19 -9.69
N PHE A 570 -16.42 -3.52 -8.63
CA PHE A 570 -16.71 -2.11 -8.45
C PHE A 570 -16.12 -1.25 -9.58
N THR A 571 -14.90 -1.54 -10.04
CA THR A 571 -14.26 -0.83 -11.17
C THR A 571 -14.88 -1.17 -12.52
N GLU A 572 -15.46 -2.37 -12.69
CA GLU A 572 -16.24 -2.77 -13.88
C GLU A 572 -17.56 -1.99 -13.97
N LEU A 573 -18.16 -1.64 -12.83
CA LEU A 573 -19.49 -1.03 -12.76
C LEU A 573 -19.48 0.49 -12.56
N VAL A 574 -18.36 1.05 -12.08
CA VAL A 574 -18.23 2.46 -11.71
C VAL A 574 -16.96 3.06 -12.30
N GLU A 575 -17.10 4.19 -13.00
CA GLU A 575 -15.97 5.01 -13.44
C GLU A 575 -15.29 5.67 -12.22
N ILE A 576 -14.26 5.01 -11.69
CA ILE A 576 -13.57 5.42 -10.45
C ILE A 576 -13.10 6.87 -10.51
N GLN A 577 -12.62 7.35 -11.66
CA GLN A 577 -12.11 8.72 -11.82
C GLN A 577 -13.18 9.81 -11.64
N ARG A 578 -14.48 9.45 -11.62
CA ARG A 578 -15.58 10.39 -11.35
C ARG A 578 -15.95 10.50 -9.88
N LEU A 579 -15.40 9.64 -9.03
CA LEU A 579 -15.61 9.66 -7.59
C LEU A 579 -14.64 10.66 -6.95
N ASP A 580 -15.05 11.23 -5.82
CA ASP A 580 -14.18 12.05 -4.97
C ASP A 580 -13.05 11.17 -4.39
N PHE A 581 -13.37 9.93 -3.98
CA PHE A 581 -12.38 8.97 -3.49
C PHE A 581 -12.88 7.51 -3.52
N VAL A 582 -11.92 6.57 -3.51
CA VAL A 582 -12.15 5.16 -3.14
C VAL A 582 -11.13 4.73 -2.10
N VAL A 583 -11.60 4.23 -0.95
CA VAL A 583 -10.73 3.85 0.17
C VAL A 583 -10.89 2.35 0.44
N ALA A 584 -9.81 1.59 0.38
CA ALA A 584 -9.76 0.24 0.93
C ALA A 584 -9.31 0.25 2.39
N ILE A 585 -10.03 -0.47 3.25
CA ILE A 585 -9.51 -0.82 4.58
C ILE A 585 -8.65 -2.06 4.40
N SER A 586 -7.34 -1.84 4.31
CA SER A 586 -6.30 -2.87 4.24
C SER A 586 -5.78 -3.19 5.65
N SER A 587 -4.78 -4.06 5.76
CA SER A 587 -4.31 -4.58 7.04
C SER A 587 -2.81 -4.51 7.20
N PHE A 588 -2.37 -4.16 8.40
CA PHE A 588 -0.96 -4.28 8.81
C PHE A 588 -0.40 -5.69 8.62
N SER A 589 -1.25 -6.73 8.58
CA SER A 589 -0.86 -8.11 8.26
C SER A 589 -0.11 -8.23 6.92
N GLY A 590 -0.43 -7.38 5.93
CA GLY A 590 0.29 -7.31 4.67
C GLY A 590 1.72 -6.76 4.77
N LEU A 591 2.01 -5.96 5.82
CA LEU A 591 3.31 -5.34 6.03
C LEU A 591 4.22 -6.18 6.93
N ILE A 592 3.68 -6.62 8.06
CA ILE A 592 4.48 -7.29 9.09
C ILE A 592 4.33 -8.81 9.05
N GLY A 593 3.29 -9.33 8.38
CA GLY A 593 2.91 -10.73 8.42
C GLY A 593 2.24 -11.12 9.75
N ILE A 594 1.16 -11.88 9.68
CA ILE A 594 0.58 -12.57 10.84
C ILE A 594 0.53 -14.06 10.50
N PRO A 595 1.14 -14.94 11.31
CA PRO A 595 1.06 -16.38 11.09
C PRO A 595 -0.38 -16.86 10.92
N GLY A 596 -0.61 -17.68 9.90
CA GLY A 596 -1.93 -18.17 9.52
C GLY A 596 -2.69 -17.29 8.53
N GLN A 597 -2.24 -16.06 8.27
CA GLN A 597 -2.94 -15.08 7.43
C GLN A 597 -2.30 -14.88 6.06
N SER A 598 -1.65 -15.91 5.50
CA SER A 598 -1.01 -15.84 4.18
C SER A 598 -2.00 -15.41 3.09
N ASN A 599 -3.19 -16.02 3.07
CA ASN A 599 -4.28 -15.66 2.16
C ASN A 599 -4.75 -14.19 2.34
N TYR A 600 -4.90 -13.73 3.58
CA TYR A 600 -5.41 -12.40 3.89
C TYR A 600 -4.37 -11.31 3.63
N ALA A 601 -3.12 -11.53 4.03
CA ALA A 601 -2.01 -10.60 3.80
C ALA A 601 -1.77 -10.39 2.30
N SER A 602 -1.68 -11.47 1.53
CA SER A 602 -1.52 -11.39 0.07
C SER A 602 -2.72 -10.74 -0.62
N ALA A 603 -3.95 -11.01 -0.16
CA ALA A 603 -5.14 -10.33 -0.69
C ALA A 603 -5.15 -8.83 -0.35
N CYS A 604 -4.68 -8.44 0.83
CA CYS A 604 -4.56 -7.02 1.21
C CYS A 604 -3.53 -6.30 0.34
N THR A 605 -2.31 -6.83 0.22
CA THR A 605 -1.25 -6.18 -0.54
C THR A 605 -1.54 -6.15 -2.03
N ALA A 606 -2.19 -7.19 -2.58
CA ALA A 606 -2.66 -7.19 -3.97
C ALA A 606 -3.78 -6.16 -4.22
N LEU A 607 -4.66 -5.92 -3.24
CA LEU A 607 -5.65 -4.84 -3.32
C LEU A 607 -4.98 -3.47 -3.25
N ASP A 608 -3.99 -3.30 -2.36
CA ASP A 608 -3.22 -2.07 -2.25
C ASP A 608 -2.55 -1.72 -3.59
N GLY A 609 -1.91 -2.69 -4.24
CA GLY A 609 -1.35 -2.52 -5.57
C GLY A 609 -2.40 -2.21 -6.63
N ALA A 610 -3.58 -2.85 -6.59
CA ALA A 610 -4.67 -2.55 -7.52
C ALA A 610 -5.21 -1.12 -7.37
N MET A 611 -5.17 -0.54 -6.16
CA MET A 611 -5.57 0.86 -5.91
C MET A 611 -4.65 1.86 -6.60
N SER A 612 -3.36 1.55 -6.77
CA SER A 612 -2.37 2.45 -7.40
C SER A 612 -2.71 2.89 -8.82
N ARG A 613 -3.59 2.13 -9.49
CA ARG A 613 -4.08 2.41 -10.86
C ARG A 613 -4.97 3.66 -10.92
N TYR A 614 -5.44 4.16 -9.79
CA TYR A 614 -6.37 5.28 -9.72
C TYR A 614 -5.84 6.37 -8.80
N PRO A 615 -5.68 7.62 -9.28
CA PRO A 615 -5.09 8.70 -8.47
C PRO A 615 -5.97 9.14 -7.29
N ASN A 616 -7.26 8.84 -7.34
CA ASN A 616 -8.24 9.13 -6.29
C ASN A 616 -8.58 7.88 -5.46
N ALA A 617 -7.75 6.84 -5.50
CA ALA A 617 -7.94 5.64 -4.68
C ALA A 617 -6.71 5.33 -3.84
N PHE A 618 -6.92 4.90 -2.60
CA PHE A 618 -5.83 4.48 -1.71
C PHE A 618 -6.27 3.41 -0.71
N SER A 619 -5.29 2.70 -0.17
CA SER A 619 -5.47 1.78 0.95
C SER A 619 -5.06 2.43 2.27
N LEU A 620 -5.98 2.47 3.23
CA LEU A 620 -5.68 2.76 4.62
C LEU A 620 -5.22 1.46 5.29
N ILE A 621 -3.93 1.38 5.65
CA ILE A 621 -3.36 0.19 6.28
C ILE A 621 -3.74 0.18 7.76
N ALA A 622 -4.85 -0.49 8.08
CA ALA A 622 -5.37 -0.49 9.43
C ALA A 622 -4.49 -1.35 10.38
N PRO A 623 -4.10 -0.82 11.55
CA PRO A 623 -3.57 -1.63 12.65
C PRO A 623 -4.69 -2.46 13.30
N GLY A 624 -4.37 -3.18 14.37
CA GLY A 624 -5.38 -3.88 15.15
C GLY A 624 -6.37 -2.92 15.82
N ILE A 625 -7.66 -3.01 15.46
CA ILE A 625 -8.69 -2.14 16.05
C ILE A 625 -9.26 -2.77 17.31
N LEU A 626 -9.05 -2.12 18.46
CA LEU A 626 -9.32 -2.69 19.78
C LEU A 626 -10.82 -2.69 20.14
N ASP A 627 -11.54 -1.67 19.71
CA ASP A 627 -12.90 -1.32 20.15
C ASP A 627 -13.97 -1.47 19.06
N ALA A 628 -13.59 -2.00 17.90
CA ALA A 628 -14.51 -2.34 16.83
C ALA A 628 -13.99 -3.49 15.98
N GLY A 629 -14.90 -4.39 15.57
CA GLY A 629 -14.60 -5.36 14.52
C GLY A 629 -14.06 -6.69 15.04
N TYR A 630 -12.95 -7.19 14.47
CA TYR A 630 -12.51 -8.57 14.72
C TYR A 630 -11.88 -8.77 16.10
N LEU A 631 -10.89 -7.95 16.48
CA LEU A 631 -10.18 -8.11 17.76
C LEU A 631 -11.11 -7.93 18.96
N GLU A 632 -12.04 -6.97 18.87
CA GLU A 632 -13.09 -6.76 19.87
C GLU A 632 -13.91 -8.05 20.13
N ARG A 633 -14.12 -8.90 19.11
CA ARG A 633 -14.89 -10.15 19.22
C ARG A 633 -14.07 -11.34 19.69
N THR A 634 -12.75 -11.35 19.44
CA THR A 634 -11.90 -12.52 19.71
C THR A 634 -11.11 -12.45 21.01
N GLY A 635 -11.05 -11.30 21.67
CA GLY A 635 -10.26 -11.11 22.88
C GLY A 635 -8.78 -10.90 22.59
N SER A 636 -8.12 -10.11 23.44
CA SER A 636 -6.91 -9.30 23.18
C SER A 636 -5.59 -10.02 22.90
N VAL A 637 -5.54 -11.36 22.78
CA VAL A 637 -4.25 -12.10 22.74
C VAL A 637 -3.34 -11.63 21.58
N LEU A 638 -3.90 -11.17 20.46
CA LEU A 638 -3.13 -10.61 19.34
C LEU A 638 -2.72 -9.14 19.55
N ALA A 639 -3.46 -8.38 20.37
CA ALA A 639 -3.26 -6.94 20.58
C ALA A 639 -1.88 -6.63 21.20
N ASP A 640 -1.32 -7.55 21.98
CA ASP A 640 0.01 -7.42 22.57
C ASP A 640 1.15 -7.60 21.54
N TYR A 641 0.85 -8.20 20.38
CA TYR A 641 1.86 -8.58 19.38
C TYR A 641 1.81 -7.76 18.09
N ILE A 642 0.83 -6.88 17.91
CA ILE A 642 0.67 -6.03 16.71
C ILE A 642 0.44 -4.57 17.12
N PRO A 643 0.76 -3.59 16.26
CA PRO A 643 0.30 -2.22 16.48
C PRO A 643 -1.22 -2.19 16.58
N THR A 644 -1.75 -1.40 17.51
CA THR A 644 -3.19 -1.29 17.74
C THR A 644 -3.63 0.16 17.92
N CYS A 645 -4.91 0.44 17.64
CA CYS A 645 -5.54 1.72 17.92
C CYS A 645 -7.06 1.56 18.15
N SER A 646 -7.72 2.66 18.53
CA SER A 646 -9.19 2.74 18.50
C SER A 646 -9.71 3.01 17.09
N ALA A 647 -10.98 2.67 16.84
CA ALA A 647 -11.66 3.03 15.60
C ALA A 647 -11.66 4.55 15.37
N GLU A 648 -11.82 5.34 16.43
CA GLU A 648 -11.73 6.80 16.34
C GLU A 648 -10.35 7.28 15.89
N ALA A 649 -9.27 6.72 16.44
CA ALA A 649 -7.92 7.04 15.98
C ALA A 649 -7.75 6.70 14.50
N LEU A 650 -8.30 5.56 14.05
CA LEU A 650 -8.30 5.19 12.64
C LEU A 650 -8.99 6.24 11.76
N TRP A 651 -10.08 6.86 12.22
CA TRP A 651 -10.79 7.88 11.45
C TRP A 651 -10.10 9.24 11.43
N VAL A 652 -9.33 9.57 12.47
CA VAL A 652 -8.41 10.72 12.42
C VAL A 652 -7.35 10.51 11.34
N PHE A 653 -6.79 9.29 11.23
CA PHE A 653 -5.85 8.95 10.16
C PHE A 653 -6.52 8.94 8.78
N LEU A 654 -7.77 8.50 8.69
CA LEU A 654 -8.56 8.60 7.45
C LEU A 654 -8.77 10.06 7.02
N GLU A 655 -9.06 10.95 7.96
CA GLU A 655 -9.23 12.37 7.68
C GLU A 655 -7.94 12.99 7.10
N ASP A 656 -6.78 12.69 7.70
CA ASP A 656 -5.49 13.12 7.15
C ASP A 656 -5.24 12.54 5.75
N ALA A 657 -5.53 11.24 5.57
CA ALA A 657 -5.36 10.57 4.29
C ALA A 657 -6.22 11.20 3.18
N LEU A 658 -7.48 11.53 3.47
CA LEU A 658 -8.37 12.21 2.52
C LEU A 658 -7.87 13.61 2.17
N ARG A 659 -7.37 14.37 3.16
CA ARG A 659 -6.76 15.68 2.89
C ARG A 659 -5.48 15.57 2.06
N LYS A 660 -4.65 14.54 2.30
CA LYS A 660 -3.46 14.27 1.48
C LYS A 660 -3.84 13.98 0.04
N LEU A 661 -4.94 13.25 -0.17
CA LEU A 661 -5.39 12.84 -1.49
C LEU A 661 -5.73 14.06 -2.36
N ASP A 662 -6.27 15.12 -1.74
CA ASP A 662 -6.52 16.40 -2.40
C ASP A 662 -5.22 17.13 -2.82
N GLU A 663 -4.10 16.86 -2.14
CA GLU A 663 -2.79 17.47 -2.43
C GLU A 663 -2.00 16.70 -3.50
N SER A 664 -1.95 15.37 -3.38
CA SER A 664 -1.16 14.49 -4.25
C SER A 664 -1.67 13.05 -4.20
N PRO A 665 -1.64 12.31 -5.32
CA PRO A 665 -2.00 10.89 -5.32
C PRO A 665 -0.97 10.09 -4.51
N PHE A 666 -1.45 9.10 -3.76
CA PHE A 666 -0.64 8.12 -3.05
C PHE A 666 -1.42 6.80 -2.96
N THR A 667 -0.71 5.68 -2.84
CA THR A 667 -1.36 4.36 -2.88
C THR A 667 -1.67 3.80 -1.49
N ARG A 668 -0.78 4.01 -0.52
CA ARG A 668 -0.87 3.41 0.81
C ARG A 668 -0.69 4.47 1.88
N TYR A 669 -1.64 4.55 2.80
CA TYR A 669 -1.54 5.34 4.02
C TYR A 669 -1.21 4.41 5.19
N ILE A 670 -0.03 4.56 5.78
CA ILE A 670 0.38 3.80 6.97
C ILE A 670 0.33 4.74 8.18
N PRO A 671 -0.60 4.51 9.12
CA PRO A 671 -0.66 5.28 10.35
C PRO A 671 0.62 5.12 11.17
N ASP A 672 1.10 6.24 11.73
CA ASP A 672 2.09 6.20 12.80
C ASP A 672 1.38 5.83 14.12
N VAL A 673 1.35 4.53 14.42
CA VAL A 673 0.82 3.99 15.67
C VAL A 673 1.97 3.45 16.53
N SER A 674 2.33 4.23 17.56
CA SER A 674 3.31 3.82 18.56
C SER A 674 2.84 2.57 19.33
N ARG A 675 3.78 1.72 19.76
CA ARG A 675 3.45 0.57 20.64
C ARG A 675 3.28 0.97 22.10
N THR A 676 3.74 2.13 22.50
CA THR A 676 3.55 2.74 23.83
C THR A 676 4.13 4.17 23.82
N PRO A 677 3.70 5.08 24.72
CA PRO A 677 4.36 6.38 24.87
C PRO A 677 5.85 6.18 25.20
N GLY A 678 6.74 6.62 24.31
CA GLY A 678 8.20 6.46 24.43
C GLY A 678 8.83 5.37 23.57
N ASP A 679 8.04 4.55 22.87
CA ASP A 679 8.56 3.64 21.85
C ASP A 679 8.64 4.38 20.51
N GLN A 680 9.86 4.54 19.97
CA GLN A 680 10.02 4.99 18.58
C GLN A 680 9.37 3.94 17.66
N THR A 681 8.65 4.41 16.64
CA THR A 681 8.03 3.62 15.56
C THR A 681 8.87 2.40 15.16
N VAL A 682 8.47 1.21 15.62
CA VAL A 682 9.08 -0.05 15.17
C VAL A 682 8.25 -0.59 14.01
N LEU A 683 8.47 -0.01 12.83
CA LEU A 683 8.40 -0.86 11.64
C LEU A 683 9.48 -1.94 11.79
N PRO A 684 9.23 -3.22 11.46
CA PRO A 684 10.24 -4.26 11.59
C PRO A 684 11.52 -3.86 10.86
N GLY A 685 12.69 -4.25 11.38
CA GLY A 685 14.01 -3.98 10.78
C GLY A 685 14.28 -4.62 9.42
N SER A 686 13.24 -4.92 8.65
CA SER A 686 13.29 -5.30 7.24
C SER A 686 12.55 -4.30 6.34
N LEU A 687 12.13 -3.16 6.90
CA LEU A 687 11.49 -2.01 6.22
C LEU A 687 12.09 -0.73 6.82
N HIS A 688 13.42 -0.69 6.92
CA HIS A 688 14.12 0.37 7.62
C HIS A 688 13.79 1.74 7.02
N THR A 689 13.18 2.57 7.85
CA THR A 689 13.15 4.03 7.73
C THR A 689 14.56 4.56 7.59
N THR A 690 14.77 5.44 6.61
CA THR A 690 15.94 6.31 6.53
C THR A 690 16.07 7.04 7.87
N VAL A 691 17.04 6.64 8.69
CA VAL A 691 17.51 7.50 9.77
C VAL A 691 18.21 8.65 9.05
N SER A 692 17.56 9.81 9.00
CA SER A 692 18.26 11.05 8.71
C SER A 692 19.35 11.17 9.76
N PHE A 693 20.61 10.92 9.39
CA PHE A 693 21.72 11.36 10.21
C PHE A 693 21.69 12.88 10.17
N LYS A 694 21.02 13.48 11.16
CA LYS A 694 21.22 14.88 11.50
C LYS A 694 22.72 15.09 11.56
N SER A 695 23.22 16.14 10.91
CA SER A 695 24.65 16.43 10.96
C SER A 695 25.10 16.50 12.43
N PRO A 696 26.37 16.21 12.76
CA PRO A 696 26.86 16.36 14.14
C PRO A 696 26.56 17.75 14.73
N GLN A 697 26.39 18.77 13.88
CA GLN A 697 25.97 20.10 14.28
C GLN A 697 24.47 20.20 14.62
N GLU A 698 23.58 19.62 13.81
CA GLU A 698 22.13 19.56 14.09
C GLU A 698 21.80 18.68 15.30
N GLN A 699 22.53 17.59 15.50
CA GLN A 699 22.40 16.76 16.71
C GLN A 699 22.86 17.52 17.95
N ARG A 700 23.96 18.26 17.86
CA ARG A 700 24.44 19.12 18.96
C ARG A 700 23.42 20.19 19.32
N GLU A 701 22.83 20.85 18.34
CA GLU A 701 21.83 21.90 18.55
C GLU A 701 20.54 21.33 19.16
N GLU A 702 20.10 20.14 18.74
CA GLU A 702 18.96 19.45 19.36
C GLU A 702 19.25 19.00 20.80
N ILE A 703 20.43 18.44 21.06
CA ILE A 703 20.83 18.04 22.42
C ILE A 703 20.89 19.28 23.31
N PHE A 704 21.46 20.38 22.81
CA PHE A 704 21.50 21.66 23.51
C PHE A 704 20.11 22.16 23.88
N LEU A 705 19.18 22.21 22.91
CA LEU A 705 17.80 22.63 23.14
C LEU A 705 17.06 21.73 24.14
N ARG A 706 17.29 20.40 24.10
CA ARG A 706 16.72 19.47 25.09
C ARG A 706 17.31 19.64 26.49
N VAL A 707 18.60 19.98 26.59
CA VAL A 707 19.23 20.29 27.88
C VAL A 707 18.63 21.57 28.46
N LEU A 708 18.42 22.59 27.62
CA LEU A 708 17.76 23.84 28.02
C LEU A 708 16.31 23.61 28.47
N GLU A 709 15.54 22.82 27.71
CA GLU A 709 14.15 22.46 28.05
C GLU A 709 14.08 21.70 29.39
N LEU A 710 14.98 20.73 29.61
CA LEU A 710 15.04 19.96 30.84
C LEU A 710 15.43 20.81 32.06
N LEU A 711 16.28 21.82 31.85
CA LEU A 711 16.69 22.77 32.88
C LEU A 711 15.67 23.90 33.07
N GLU A 712 14.65 24.00 32.20
CA GLU A 712 13.69 25.11 32.14
C GLU A 712 14.37 26.49 32.00
N VAL A 713 15.44 26.56 31.19
CA VAL A 713 16.24 27.78 30.96
C VAL A 713 16.17 28.19 29.49
N GLU A 714 15.89 29.47 29.24
CA GLU A 714 15.94 30.05 27.90
C GLU A 714 17.39 30.16 27.40
N ALA A 715 17.62 29.92 26.10
CA ALA A 715 18.98 29.90 25.52
C ALA A 715 19.77 31.20 25.74
N VAL A 716 19.09 32.34 25.88
CA VAL A 716 19.69 33.66 26.12
C VAL A 716 20.25 33.83 27.54
N ASP A 717 19.74 33.05 28.49
CA ASP A 717 20.11 33.09 29.91
C ASP A 717 21.06 31.93 30.30
N PHE A 718 21.48 31.13 29.31
CA PHE A 718 22.36 29.99 29.51
C PHE A 718 23.83 30.33 29.17
N ASP A 719 24.69 30.25 30.19
CA ASP A 719 26.15 30.34 30.06
C ASP A 719 26.76 28.93 29.99
N ALA A 720 27.39 28.61 28.85
CA ALA A 720 27.99 27.32 28.55
C ALA A 720 29.16 26.94 29.47
N GLU A 721 29.76 27.92 30.16
CA GLU A 721 30.87 27.73 31.10
C GLU A 721 30.41 27.55 32.56
N GLN A 722 29.10 27.70 32.84
CA GLN A 722 28.56 27.44 34.18
C GLN A 722 28.22 25.95 34.36
N PRO A 723 28.43 25.39 35.57
CA PRO A 723 27.98 24.04 35.89
C PRO A 723 26.48 23.86 35.67
N LEU A 724 26.05 22.76 35.05
CA LEU A 724 24.62 22.49 34.77
C LEU A 724 23.75 22.45 36.05
N THR A 725 24.34 22.11 37.19
CA THR A 725 23.68 22.13 38.51
C THR A 725 23.27 23.54 38.97
N THR A 726 23.89 24.59 38.44
CA THR A 726 23.54 25.99 38.71
C THR A 726 22.15 26.33 38.19
N TYR A 727 21.70 25.62 37.16
CA TYR A 727 20.38 25.76 36.54
C TYR A 727 19.33 24.79 37.11
N GLY A 728 19.56 24.22 38.30
CA GLY A 728 18.57 23.39 38.99
C GLY A 728 18.60 21.90 38.63
N LEU A 729 19.66 21.40 37.97
CA LEU A 729 19.82 19.98 37.68
C LEU A 729 19.90 19.14 38.98
N ASP A 730 18.81 18.46 39.32
CA ASP A 730 18.69 17.57 40.49
C ASP A 730 18.88 16.08 40.11
N SER A 731 18.82 15.17 41.09
CA SER A 731 19.06 13.73 40.83
C SER A 731 18.05 13.09 39.87
N ILE A 732 16.83 13.62 39.74
CA ILE A 732 15.79 13.11 38.83
C ILE A 732 16.04 13.64 37.42
N SER A 733 16.38 14.92 37.30
CA SER A 733 16.69 15.60 36.04
C SER A 733 18.02 15.12 35.48
N ALA A 734 19.03 14.87 36.32
CA ALA A 734 20.28 14.23 35.93
C ALA A 734 20.05 12.79 35.43
N ALA A 735 19.12 12.03 36.01
CA ALA A 735 18.77 10.70 35.51
C ALA A 735 18.14 10.75 34.12
N ARG A 736 17.25 11.72 33.88
CA ARG A 736 16.65 12.00 32.57
C ARG A 736 17.71 12.45 31.56
N LEU A 737 18.62 13.34 31.96
CA LEU A 737 19.70 13.84 31.12
C LEU A 737 20.68 12.73 30.73
N VAL A 738 21.08 11.84 31.65
CA VAL A 738 21.85 10.63 31.31
C VAL A 738 21.12 9.77 30.29
N SER A 739 19.79 9.63 30.42
CA SER A 739 19.00 8.85 29.46
C SER A 739 18.94 9.49 28.09
N ILE A 740 18.87 10.82 28.01
CA ILE A 740 18.88 11.61 26.76
C ILE A 740 20.26 11.55 26.09
N LEU A 741 21.35 11.60 26.86
CA LEU A 741 22.73 11.65 26.35
C LEU A 741 23.32 10.28 26.03
N ARG A 742 22.79 9.19 26.60
CA ARG A 742 23.27 7.80 26.43
C ARG A 742 23.57 7.38 24.98
N PRO A 743 22.81 7.79 23.96
CA PRO A 743 23.10 7.43 22.56
C PRO A 743 24.35 8.12 21.99
N PHE A 744 24.79 9.25 22.57
CA PHE A 744 25.79 10.14 22.01
C PHE A 744 27.12 10.14 22.79
N ALA A 745 27.05 10.02 24.12
CA ALA A 745 28.21 9.89 24.99
C ALA A 745 27.81 9.30 26.36
N THR A 746 28.76 8.67 27.05
CA THR A 746 28.50 8.05 28.37
C THR A 746 28.85 9.00 29.52
N PHE A 747 27.82 9.59 30.13
CA PHE A 747 27.93 10.32 31.39
C PHE A 747 27.29 9.54 32.55
N SER A 748 27.92 9.53 33.72
CA SER A 748 27.29 9.06 34.96
C SER A 748 26.48 10.18 35.63
N GLN A 749 25.45 9.83 36.40
CA GLN A 749 24.69 10.81 37.19
C GLN A 749 25.59 11.61 38.15
N LEU A 750 26.62 10.96 38.71
CA LEU A 750 27.61 11.62 39.57
C LEU A 750 28.50 12.62 38.81
N GLN A 751 28.77 12.39 37.53
CA GLN A 751 29.52 13.35 36.69
C GLN A 751 28.67 14.59 36.37
N LEU A 752 27.39 14.42 36.02
CA LEU A 752 26.49 15.54 35.75
C LEU A 752 26.18 16.37 37.00
N LEU A 753 26.02 15.71 38.15
CA LEU A 753 25.87 16.38 39.45
C LEU A 753 27.21 16.88 40.01
N GLY A 754 28.34 16.51 39.38
CA GLY A 754 29.71 16.85 39.78
C GLY A 754 30.18 18.22 39.29
N GLY A 755 29.31 18.98 38.61
CA GLY A 755 29.56 20.36 38.19
C GLY A 755 30.11 20.53 36.78
N ILE A 756 29.84 19.58 35.88
CA ILE A 756 30.22 19.65 34.46
C ILE A 756 29.54 20.84 33.74
N THR A 757 30.26 21.46 32.80
CA THR A 757 29.75 22.56 31.97
C THR A 757 29.29 22.07 30.60
N TRP A 758 28.53 22.88 29.86
CA TRP A 758 28.13 22.51 28.49
C TRP A 758 29.33 22.43 27.56
N SER A 759 30.30 23.35 27.64
CA SER A 759 31.50 23.34 26.79
C SER A 759 32.36 22.09 26.99
N GLU A 760 32.46 21.61 28.23
CA GLU A 760 33.15 20.35 28.56
C GLU A 760 32.40 19.15 27.97
N MET A 761 31.08 19.12 28.13
CA MET A 761 30.21 18.06 27.60
C MET A 761 30.22 18.05 26.06
N GLU A 762 30.27 19.22 25.43
CA GLU A 762 30.34 19.40 23.97
C GLU A 762 31.67 18.91 23.39
N SER A 763 32.77 19.11 24.10
CA SER A 763 34.09 18.65 23.65
C SER A 763 34.21 17.12 23.57
N GLU A 764 33.50 16.38 24.42
CA GLU A 764 33.44 14.91 24.38
C GLU A 764 32.53 14.39 23.24
N LEU A 765 31.68 15.24 22.66
CA LEU A 765 30.77 14.90 21.55
C LEU A 765 31.42 15.00 20.15
N VAL A 766 32.66 15.50 19.99
CA VAL A 766 33.22 16.01 18.70
C VAL A 766 34.26 15.12 17.98
N TYR A 767 34.66 13.96 18.49
CA TYR A 767 35.71 13.14 17.86
C TYR A 767 35.21 12.22 16.71
N SER A 768 34.70 12.78 15.60
CA SER A 768 34.76 12.14 14.28
C SER A 768 34.57 13.13 13.12
N THR A 769 35.57 13.10 12.23
CA THR A 769 35.63 13.52 10.81
C THR A 769 35.66 15.01 10.41
N GLN A 770 36.73 15.38 9.69
CA GLN A 770 36.97 16.67 9.01
C GLN A 770 37.48 16.43 7.58
N SER A 771 37.26 17.45 6.71
CA SER A 771 37.89 17.78 5.40
C SER A 771 37.39 17.03 4.15
N ASP A 772 37.24 17.59 2.95
CA ASP A 772 37.35 18.97 2.43
C ASP A 772 36.74 19.06 1.00
N ASN A 773 36.37 20.28 0.60
CA ASN A 773 35.82 20.73 -0.70
C ASN A 773 36.76 20.58 -1.91
N THR A 774 36.23 20.52 -3.16
CA THR A 774 36.43 21.54 -4.24
C THR A 774 35.76 21.25 -5.62
N GLN A 775 35.09 22.29 -6.17
CA GLN A 775 34.86 22.81 -7.56
C GLN A 775 35.40 22.00 -8.80
N GLY A 776 34.84 21.94 -10.02
CA GLY A 776 33.82 22.70 -10.79
C GLY A 776 34.41 23.29 -12.10
N GLU A 777 33.88 22.97 -13.31
CA GLU A 777 33.91 23.75 -14.61
C GLU A 777 33.40 22.89 -15.83
N SER A 778 32.24 23.19 -16.48
CA SER A 778 31.93 23.85 -17.82
C SER A 778 32.42 23.13 -19.11
N VAL A 779 31.69 22.94 -20.25
CA VAL A 779 31.01 23.91 -21.18
C VAL A 779 29.82 23.24 -21.98
N SER A 780 29.38 23.82 -23.13
CA SER A 780 28.10 24.00 -23.86
C SER A 780 27.64 23.12 -25.08
N LEU A 781 26.33 22.82 -25.10
CA LEU A 781 25.29 23.00 -26.17
C LEU A 781 25.58 22.76 -27.67
N ALA A 782 24.89 21.75 -28.23
CA ALA A 782 24.45 21.68 -29.65
C ALA A 782 23.00 21.12 -29.79
N ASP A 783 22.15 21.94 -30.41
CA ASP A 783 20.83 21.75 -31.07
C ASP A 783 19.61 21.10 -30.35
N SER A 784 18.63 21.98 -30.09
CA SER A 784 17.43 21.81 -29.27
C SER A 784 16.20 21.30 -30.05
N SER A 785 16.01 19.98 -30.10
CA SER A 785 14.68 19.38 -30.25
C SER A 785 14.33 18.61 -28.96
N PRO A 786 13.05 18.54 -28.53
CA PRO A 786 12.67 17.75 -27.34
C PRO A 786 13.16 16.30 -27.42
N ALA A 787 13.13 15.71 -28.62
CA ALA A 787 13.64 14.38 -28.91
C ALA A 787 15.17 14.30 -28.71
N THR A 788 15.93 15.26 -29.24
CA THR A 788 17.39 15.31 -29.05
C THR A 788 17.74 15.52 -27.58
N SER A 789 17.01 16.35 -26.84
CA SER A 789 17.26 16.53 -25.41
C SER A 789 16.98 15.25 -24.61
N ILE A 790 15.90 14.53 -24.92
CA ILE A 790 15.56 13.26 -24.27
C ILE A 790 16.64 12.21 -24.57
N LEU A 791 17.09 12.13 -25.83
CA LEU A 791 18.18 11.25 -26.23
C LEU A 791 19.47 11.53 -25.46
N LEU A 792 19.90 12.79 -25.38
CA LEU A 792 21.13 13.20 -24.69
C LEU A 792 21.06 12.95 -23.19
N ASP A 793 19.88 13.17 -22.59
CA ASP A 793 19.65 12.95 -21.16
C ASP A 793 19.75 11.46 -20.82
N ILE A 794 19.17 10.58 -21.65
CA ILE A 794 19.23 9.13 -21.43
C ILE A 794 20.62 8.57 -21.76
N LEU A 795 21.30 9.06 -22.80
CA LEU A 795 22.67 8.66 -23.12
C LEU A 795 23.71 9.16 -22.10
N GLY A 796 23.34 10.11 -21.22
CA GLY A 796 24.29 10.74 -20.31
C GLY A 796 25.42 11.51 -21.01
N VAL A 797 25.23 11.89 -22.28
CA VAL A 797 26.23 12.57 -23.11
C VAL A 797 25.91 14.06 -23.12
N SER A 798 26.88 14.89 -22.70
CA SER A 798 26.70 16.34 -22.79
C SER A 798 26.55 16.78 -24.25
N PRO A 799 25.77 17.82 -24.54
CA PRO A 799 25.55 18.27 -25.92
C PRO A 799 26.82 18.61 -26.71
N GLU A 800 27.95 18.94 -26.06
CA GLU A 800 29.23 19.18 -26.75
C GLU A 800 29.92 17.90 -27.22
N ASN A 801 29.60 16.77 -26.60
CA ASN A 801 30.23 15.47 -26.84
C ASN A 801 29.38 14.56 -27.75
N PHE A 802 28.25 15.07 -28.27
CA PHE A 802 27.34 14.35 -29.14
C PHE A 802 27.48 14.80 -30.61
N SER A 803 27.47 13.84 -31.53
CA SER A 803 27.55 14.05 -32.98
C SER A 803 26.41 13.28 -33.66
N PRO A 804 25.49 13.97 -34.35
CA PRO A 804 24.29 13.34 -34.92
C PRO A 804 24.60 12.36 -36.07
N ASP A 805 25.79 12.45 -36.66
CA ASP A 805 26.26 11.63 -37.80
C ASP A 805 27.04 10.36 -37.37
N VAL A 806 27.23 10.13 -36.08
CA VAL A 806 27.94 8.95 -35.55
C VAL A 806 26.91 7.91 -35.08
N PRO A 807 27.13 6.60 -35.33
CA PRO A 807 26.22 5.56 -34.86
C PRO A 807 25.96 5.65 -33.35
N LEU A 808 24.70 5.51 -32.97
CA LEU A 808 24.27 5.64 -31.57
C LEU A 808 24.93 4.59 -30.65
N SER A 809 25.26 3.42 -31.20
CA SER A 809 26.07 2.37 -30.57
C SER A 809 27.44 2.87 -30.06
N THR A 810 28.00 3.90 -30.70
CA THR A 810 29.32 4.48 -30.33
C THR A 810 29.30 5.18 -28.97
N TYR A 811 28.11 5.53 -28.47
CA TYR A 811 27.91 6.15 -27.15
C TYR A 811 27.77 5.12 -26.02
N GLY A 812 28.02 3.85 -26.29
CA GLY A 812 27.92 2.77 -25.30
C GLY A 812 26.49 2.29 -25.08
N MET A 813 25.55 2.68 -25.96
CA MET A 813 24.13 2.36 -25.89
C MET A 813 23.88 0.85 -25.86
N ASP A 814 23.30 0.36 -24.77
CA ASP A 814 22.83 -1.02 -24.62
C ASP A 814 21.31 -1.16 -24.88
N LEU A 815 20.79 -2.40 -24.84
CA LEU A 815 19.38 -2.68 -25.12
C LEU A 815 18.42 -1.98 -24.15
N PRO A 816 18.68 -1.95 -22.83
CA PRO A 816 17.91 -1.13 -21.89
C PRO A 816 17.91 0.36 -22.20
N GLU A 817 19.06 0.97 -22.49
CA GLU A 817 19.16 2.39 -22.86
C GLU A 817 18.42 2.68 -24.17
N ALA A 818 18.57 1.81 -25.17
CA ALA A 818 17.82 1.88 -26.42
C ALA A 818 16.31 1.70 -26.21
N THR A 819 15.89 0.88 -25.25
CA THR A 819 14.47 0.70 -24.90
C THR A 819 13.90 1.93 -24.20
N ARG A 820 14.64 2.51 -23.25
CA ARG A 820 14.27 3.77 -22.60
C ARG A 820 14.21 4.93 -23.58
N ILE A 821 15.16 5.03 -24.51
CA ILE A 821 15.15 6.03 -25.59
C ILE A 821 13.96 5.78 -26.52
N SER A 822 13.69 4.53 -26.90
CA SER A 822 12.53 4.13 -27.71
C SER A 822 11.20 4.57 -27.08
N VAL A 823 11.01 4.33 -25.78
CA VAL A 823 9.81 4.70 -25.02
C VAL A 823 9.73 6.21 -24.77
N ALA A 824 10.83 6.86 -24.41
CA ALA A 824 10.82 8.29 -24.11
C ALA A 824 10.66 9.16 -25.37
N LEU A 825 11.13 8.66 -26.51
CA LEU A 825 10.92 9.29 -27.81
C LEU A 825 9.55 9.00 -28.41
N GLU A 826 8.81 8.02 -27.87
CA GLU A 826 7.50 7.56 -28.36
C GLU A 826 6.49 8.70 -28.66
N PRO A 827 6.40 9.79 -27.86
CA PRO A 827 5.50 10.91 -28.16
C PRO A 827 5.93 11.76 -29.36
N PHE A 828 7.19 11.63 -29.79
CA PHE A 828 7.83 12.50 -30.78
C PHE A 828 8.14 11.76 -32.08
N ILE A 829 8.70 10.54 -31.99
CA ILE A 829 9.06 9.67 -33.11
C ILE A 829 8.89 8.19 -32.73
N THR A 830 8.35 7.35 -33.64
CA THR A 830 8.32 5.89 -33.42
C THR A 830 9.65 5.30 -33.87
N VAL A 831 10.42 4.84 -32.89
CA VAL A 831 11.67 4.11 -33.11
C VAL A 831 11.70 2.93 -32.15
N THR A 832 12.09 1.75 -32.63
CA THR A 832 12.22 0.54 -31.80
C THR A 832 13.58 0.50 -31.12
N ALA A 833 13.67 -0.12 -29.95
CA ALA A 833 14.96 -0.37 -29.27
C ALA A 833 15.98 -1.06 -30.19
N VAL A 834 15.50 -1.96 -31.05
CA VAL A 834 16.30 -2.65 -32.06
C VAL A 834 16.87 -1.69 -33.12
N GLN A 835 16.08 -0.70 -33.58
CA GLN A 835 16.56 0.33 -34.51
C GLN A 835 17.61 1.24 -33.85
N LEU A 836 17.43 1.57 -32.57
CA LEU A 836 18.38 2.41 -31.81
C LEU A 836 19.72 1.71 -31.56
N MET A 837 19.69 0.38 -31.37
CA MET A 837 20.90 -0.45 -31.23
C MET A 837 21.56 -0.85 -32.55
N SER A 838 20.97 -0.50 -33.69
CA SER A 838 21.61 -0.76 -34.98
C SER A 838 22.77 0.21 -35.20
N GLU A 839 23.59 -0.01 -36.23
CA GLU A 839 24.68 0.91 -36.61
C GLU A 839 24.15 2.22 -37.26
N MET A 840 22.97 2.69 -36.84
CA MET A 840 22.34 3.91 -37.30
C MET A 840 22.78 5.12 -36.47
N SER A 841 23.02 6.24 -37.14
CA SER A 841 23.21 7.53 -36.50
C SER A 841 21.86 8.17 -36.14
N TRP A 842 21.89 9.20 -35.30
CA TRP A 842 20.67 9.96 -34.98
C TRP A 842 20.09 10.65 -36.22
N ALA A 843 20.94 11.08 -37.16
CA ALA A 843 20.51 11.61 -38.44
C ALA A 843 19.76 10.57 -39.30
N ASP A 844 20.21 9.31 -39.30
CA ASP A 844 19.55 8.22 -40.04
C ASP A 844 18.17 7.92 -39.49
N LEU A 845 18.01 7.93 -38.17
CA LEU A 845 16.72 7.71 -37.51
C LEU A 845 15.71 8.81 -37.82
N LEU A 846 16.14 10.07 -37.83
CA LEU A 846 15.27 11.17 -38.23
C LEU A 846 14.85 11.07 -39.71
N ALA A 847 15.72 10.55 -40.58
CA ALA A 847 15.39 10.29 -41.99
C ALA A 847 14.35 9.17 -42.15
N VAL A 848 14.43 8.09 -41.35
CA VAL A 848 13.43 7.01 -41.32
C VAL A 848 12.06 7.54 -40.92
N VAL A 849 12.01 8.35 -39.86
CA VAL A 849 10.74 8.93 -39.37
C VAL A 849 10.08 9.82 -40.42
N GLU A 850 10.87 10.64 -41.13
CA GLU A 850 10.32 11.47 -42.21
C GLU A 850 9.82 10.61 -43.39
N ALA A 851 10.49 9.50 -43.71
CA ALA A 851 10.06 8.57 -44.76
C ALA A 851 8.78 7.80 -44.39
N GLU A 852 8.64 7.35 -43.14
CA GLU A 852 7.43 6.70 -42.62
C GLU A 852 6.26 7.70 -42.59
N ARG A 853 6.51 8.97 -42.26
CA ARG A 853 5.50 10.04 -42.30
C ARG A 853 4.93 10.28 -43.71
N LEU A 854 5.76 10.11 -44.75
CA LEU A 854 5.35 10.30 -46.15
C LEU A 854 4.52 9.12 -46.71
N ALA A 855 4.46 7.99 -46.00
CA ALA A 855 3.65 6.81 -46.32
C ALA A 855 3.78 6.29 -47.77
N GLN A 856 4.98 6.35 -48.36
CA GLN A 856 5.24 5.88 -49.72
C GLN A 856 5.59 4.39 -49.75
N PRO A 857 4.91 3.51 -50.51
CA PRO A 857 5.18 2.06 -50.49
C PRO A 857 6.62 1.65 -50.89
N LEU A 858 7.30 2.49 -51.69
CA LEU A 858 8.68 2.31 -52.12
C LEU A 858 9.50 3.51 -51.68
N VAL A 859 10.60 3.25 -50.96
CA VAL A 859 11.50 4.29 -50.44
C VAL A 859 12.93 4.01 -50.90
N GLN A 860 13.59 5.04 -51.42
CA GLN A 860 14.99 4.94 -51.80
C GLN A 860 15.86 5.06 -50.56
N ILE A 861 16.72 4.06 -50.32
CA ILE A 861 17.60 3.99 -49.15
C ILE A 861 19.02 4.40 -49.54
N CYS A 862 19.59 3.82 -50.60
CA CYS A 862 20.91 4.24 -51.12
C CYS A 862 20.79 4.84 -52.52
N HIS A 863 21.52 5.93 -52.73
CA HIS A 863 21.73 6.48 -54.06
C HIS A 863 22.95 5.83 -54.70
N GLY A 864 22.80 5.34 -55.92
CA GLY A 864 23.86 4.70 -56.68
C GLY A 864 23.51 4.59 -58.15
N SER A 865 24.35 3.88 -58.91
CA SER A 865 24.12 3.60 -60.32
C SER A 865 24.12 2.09 -60.57
N GLY A 866 23.16 1.57 -61.32
CA GLY A 866 23.08 0.14 -61.64
C GLY A 866 21.63 -0.36 -61.67
N ILE A 867 21.47 -1.68 -61.65
CA ILE A 867 20.14 -2.29 -61.45
C ILE A 867 19.84 -2.24 -59.95
N PRO A 868 18.73 -1.61 -59.53
CA PRO A 868 18.43 -1.41 -58.12
C PRO A 868 18.17 -2.74 -57.42
N LEU A 869 18.68 -2.87 -56.20
CA LEU A 869 18.27 -3.93 -55.28
C LEU A 869 17.03 -3.47 -54.52
N ILE A 870 16.00 -4.31 -54.48
CA ILE A 870 14.75 -4.03 -53.76
C ILE A 870 14.63 -5.01 -52.60
N ILE A 871 14.63 -4.50 -51.37
CA ILE A 871 14.51 -5.29 -50.14
C ILE A 871 13.07 -5.25 -49.62
N LEU A 872 12.50 -6.43 -49.40
CA LEU A 872 11.22 -6.62 -48.71
C LEU A 872 11.42 -6.66 -47.19
N PRO A 873 10.53 -6.03 -46.40
CA PRO A 873 10.70 -5.83 -44.96
C PRO A 873 10.41 -7.11 -44.17
N ALA A 874 10.73 -7.09 -42.87
CA ALA A 874 10.26 -8.10 -41.92
C ALA A 874 8.77 -7.92 -41.59
N GLY A 875 8.24 -8.77 -40.69
CA GLY A 875 6.81 -8.79 -40.36
C GLY A 875 6.26 -7.53 -39.71
N ASN A 876 7.10 -6.65 -39.18
CA ASN A 876 6.68 -5.35 -38.67
C ASN A 876 6.48 -4.28 -39.76
N GLY A 877 6.91 -4.54 -41.00
CA GLY A 877 6.68 -3.69 -42.17
C GLY A 877 7.57 -2.45 -42.32
N SER A 878 8.52 -2.22 -41.42
CA SER A 878 9.42 -1.05 -41.44
C SER A 878 10.69 -1.32 -42.26
N ILE A 879 11.18 -0.26 -42.93
CA ILE A 879 12.44 -0.25 -43.69
C ILE A 879 13.63 0.24 -42.86
N GLY A 880 13.41 0.67 -41.60
CA GLY A 880 14.40 1.43 -40.85
C GLY A 880 15.74 0.70 -40.68
N VAL A 881 15.71 -0.62 -40.43
CA VAL A 881 16.92 -1.43 -40.25
C VAL A 881 17.83 -1.49 -41.48
N PHE A 882 17.31 -1.16 -42.67
CA PHE A 882 18.08 -1.19 -43.91
C PHE A 882 18.90 0.09 -44.13
N TYR A 883 18.63 1.18 -43.39
CA TYR A 883 19.41 2.41 -43.51
C TYR A 883 20.86 2.23 -43.07
N SER A 884 21.15 1.30 -42.14
CA SER A 884 22.53 0.95 -41.76
C SER A 884 23.39 0.46 -42.96
N LEU A 885 22.76 -0.03 -44.04
CA LEU A 885 23.48 -0.43 -45.25
C LEU A 885 24.11 0.76 -45.98
N GLN A 886 23.65 2.00 -45.76
CA GLN A 886 24.20 3.19 -46.44
C GLN A 886 25.70 3.37 -46.20
N ALA A 887 26.20 2.95 -45.04
CA ALA A 887 27.62 3.04 -44.71
C ALA A 887 28.51 2.11 -45.58
N HIS A 888 27.92 1.08 -46.20
CA HIS A 888 28.66 -0.02 -46.82
C HIS A 888 28.17 -0.45 -48.20
N TYR A 889 27.00 0.01 -48.66
CA TYR A 889 26.40 -0.36 -49.92
C TYR A 889 26.51 0.77 -50.96
N GLU A 890 27.27 0.53 -52.04
CA GLU A 890 27.58 1.54 -53.06
C GLU A 890 26.54 1.59 -54.21
N GLY A 891 25.67 0.58 -54.32
CA GLY A 891 24.66 0.45 -55.37
C GLY A 891 23.36 1.22 -55.08
N GLU A 892 22.44 1.23 -56.05
CA GLU A 892 21.10 1.76 -55.83
C GLU A 892 20.25 0.77 -55.01
N LEU A 893 19.75 1.19 -53.85
CA LEU A 893 18.99 0.35 -52.92
C LEU A 893 17.63 0.97 -52.60
N TRP A 894 16.59 0.14 -52.67
CA TRP A 894 15.21 0.51 -52.35
C TRP A 894 14.62 -0.46 -51.32
N GLY A 895 13.85 0.09 -50.38
CA GLY A 895 13.04 -0.67 -49.42
C GLY A 895 11.56 -0.61 -49.79
N VAL A 896 10.87 -1.71 -49.59
CA VAL A 896 9.40 -1.74 -49.61
C VAL A 896 8.90 -1.57 -48.18
N GLN A 897 7.96 -0.65 -47.96
CA GLN A 897 7.31 -0.47 -46.65
C GLN A 897 5.82 -0.75 -46.73
N ILE A 898 5.26 -1.21 -45.61
CA ILE A 898 3.82 -1.41 -45.48
C ILE A 898 3.16 -0.03 -45.24
N THR A 899 2.07 0.24 -45.94
CA THR A 899 1.28 1.47 -45.84
C THR A 899 -0.18 1.13 -45.62
N ASP A 900 -1.02 2.12 -45.31
CA ASP A 900 -2.48 1.93 -45.17
C ASP A 900 -3.14 1.32 -46.41
N SER A 901 -2.51 1.47 -47.57
CA SER A 901 -2.99 0.90 -48.84
C SER A 901 -2.55 -0.54 -49.10
N THR A 902 -1.68 -1.10 -48.24
CA THR A 902 -1.11 -2.43 -48.44
C THR A 902 -2.13 -3.53 -48.09
N PRO A 903 -2.48 -4.42 -49.04
CA PRO A 903 -3.47 -5.47 -48.79
C PRO A 903 -2.84 -6.60 -47.96
N MET A 904 -3.50 -6.91 -46.84
CA MET A 904 -3.05 -7.94 -45.88
C MET A 904 -3.91 -9.20 -45.90
N ASP A 905 -4.79 -9.34 -46.89
CA ASP A 905 -5.84 -10.34 -46.97
C ASP A 905 -5.39 -11.72 -47.47
N SER A 906 -4.27 -11.80 -48.20
CA SER A 906 -3.68 -13.07 -48.63
C SER A 906 -2.19 -12.93 -48.95
N LEU A 907 -1.45 -14.04 -48.85
CA LEU A 907 -0.03 -14.11 -49.21
C LEU A 907 0.19 -13.70 -50.67
N MET A 908 -0.65 -14.22 -51.57
CA MET A 908 -0.60 -13.90 -53.01
C MET A 908 -1.02 -12.46 -53.31
N GLY A 909 -2.01 -11.92 -52.59
CA GLY A 909 -2.47 -10.54 -52.72
C GLY A 909 -1.37 -9.54 -52.36
N LEU A 910 -0.66 -9.77 -51.24
CA LEU A 910 0.45 -8.93 -50.83
C LEU A 910 1.63 -9.00 -51.82
N ALA A 911 1.99 -10.19 -52.29
CA ALA A 911 3.02 -10.36 -53.31
C ALA A 911 2.66 -9.65 -54.63
N ALA A 912 1.39 -9.71 -55.05
CA ALA A 912 0.88 -9.02 -56.23
C ALA A 912 0.91 -7.49 -56.06
N PHE A 913 0.59 -6.98 -54.86
CA PHE A 913 0.67 -5.56 -54.56
C PHE A 913 2.11 -5.05 -54.61
N TRP A 914 3.06 -5.74 -53.96
CA TRP A 914 4.48 -5.34 -54.03
C TRP A 914 5.03 -5.40 -55.44
N LYS A 915 4.65 -6.42 -56.23
CA LYS A 915 4.93 -6.47 -57.67
C LYS A 915 4.41 -5.21 -58.36
N GLU A 916 3.16 -4.83 -58.13
CA GLU A 916 2.54 -3.66 -58.77
C GLU A 916 3.29 -2.37 -58.42
N GLN A 917 3.67 -2.16 -57.16
CA GLN A 917 4.45 -0.99 -56.75
C GLN A 917 5.81 -0.94 -57.45
N ILE A 918 6.51 -2.09 -57.50
CA ILE A 918 7.82 -2.21 -58.17
C ILE A 918 7.67 -1.93 -59.67
N CYS A 919 6.69 -2.57 -60.34
CA CYS A 919 6.45 -2.41 -61.77
C CYS A 919 5.95 -1.00 -62.14
N ALA A 920 5.27 -0.30 -61.23
CA ALA A 920 4.87 1.09 -61.45
C ALA A 920 6.10 2.00 -61.59
N ARG A 921 7.18 1.70 -60.86
CA ARG A 921 8.44 2.45 -60.92
C ARG A 921 9.38 1.96 -62.03
N TRP A 922 9.50 0.65 -62.17
CA TRP A 922 10.31 -0.02 -63.19
C TRP A 922 9.42 -1.00 -63.96
N PRO A 923 8.82 -0.58 -65.10
CA PRO A 923 7.87 -1.42 -65.82
C PRO A 923 8.43 -2.73 -66.36
N HIS A 924 9.74 -2.79 -66.60
CA HIS A 924 10.44 -3.95 -67.13
C HIS A 924 11.73 -4.20 -66.34
N GLY A 925 12.08 -5.48 -66.19
CA GLY A 925 13.33 -5.93 -65.57
C GLY A 925 14.56 -5.66 -66.45
N PRO A 926 15.75 -6.11 -66.02
CA PRO A 926 15.97 -7.09 -64.96
C PRO A 926 15.75 -6.57 -63.53
N TYR A 927 15.18 -7.41 -62.65
CA TYR A 927 14.97 -7.10 -61.23
C TYR A 927 15.97 -7.82 -60.31
N ARG A 928 16.33 -7.18 -59.19
CA ARG A 928 17.08 -7.79 -58.07
C ARG A 928 16.26 -7.65 -56.80
N ILE A 929 15.89 -8.79 -56.19
CA ILE A 929 15.02 -8.83 -55.02
C ILE A 929 15.76 -9.46 -53.85
N ALA A 930 15.61 -8.89 -52.66
CA ALA A 930 16.00 -9.50 -51.41
C ALA A 930 14.84 -9.47 -50.41
N ALA A 931 14.80 -10.44 -49.52
CA ALA A 931 13.72 -10.62 -48.56
C ALA A 931 14.28 -10.91 -47.18
N PHE A 932 13.91 -10.10 -46.21
CA PHE A 932 14.33 -10.25 -44.83
C PHE A 932 13.29 -11.01 -44.00
N CYS A 933 13.74 -12.01 -43.24
CA CYS A 933 12.91 -12.73 -42.29
C CYS A 933 11.64 -13.33 -42.96
N GLY A 934 10.47 -13.16 -42.36
CA GLY A 934 9.19 -13.74 -42.80
C GLY A 934 8.67 -13.33 -44.19
N SER A 935 9.33 -12.40 -44.89
CA SER A 935 8.95 -12.01 -46.26
C SER A 935 9.46 -12.96 -47.35
N ALA A 936 10.29 -13.96 -47.00
CA ALA A 936 10.87 -14.92 -47.96
C ALA A 936 9.83 -15.56 -48.90
N VAL A 937 8.71 -16.04 -48.36
CA VAL A 937 7.65 -16.70 -49.15
C VAL A 937 6.93 -15.74 -50.11
N HIS A 938 6.76 -14.49 -49.70
CA HIS A 938 6.18 -13.43 -50.54
C HIS A 938 7.12 -13.09 -51.69
N ALA A 939 8.42 -13.07 -51.43
CA ALA A 939 9.44 -12.85 -52.44
C ALA A 939 9.44 -13.95 -53.49
N VAL A 940 9.33 -15.22 -53.09
CA VAL A 940 9.22 -16.35 -54.02
C VAL A 940 7.98 -16.23 -54.89
N ALA A 941 6.81 -15.96 -54.30
CA ALA A 941 5.56 -15.76 -55.03
C ALA A 941 5.65 -14.57 -56.01
N MET A 942 6.18 -13.44 -55.55
CA MET A 942 6.34 -12.22 -56.35
C MET A 942 7.29 -12.44 -57.53
N VAL A 943 8.45 -13.07 -57.30
CA VAL A 943 9.43 -13.38 -58.35
C VAL A 943 8.82 -14.33 -59.37
N LYS A 944 8.08 -15.36 -58.93
CA LYS A 944 7.36 -16.25 -59.84
C LYS A 944 6.34 -15.48 -60.69
N MET A 945 5.58 -14.57 -60.10
CA MET A 945 4.63 -13.71 -60.84
C MET A 945 5.30 -12.74 -61.83
N LEU A 946 6.55 -12.32 -61.57
CA LEU A 946 7.35 -11.52 -62.50
C LEU A 946 7.81 -12.41 -63.68
N GLU A 947 8.38 -13.58 -63.39
CA GLU A 947 8.88 -14.52 -64.40
C GLU A 947 7.76 -15.08 -65.29
N ASP A 948 6.59 -15.39 -64.72
CA ASP A 948 5.40 -15.84 -65.45
C ASP A 948 4.83 -14.72 -66.34
N ALA A 949 5.06 -13.44 -65.98
CA ALA A 949 4.77 -12.29 -66.82
C ALA A 949 5.83 -12.03 -67.92
N GLY A 950 6.87 -12.87 -67.99
CA GLY A 950 7.95 -12.77 -68.97
C GLY A 950 9.09 -11.83 -68.58
N GLU A 951 9.09 -11.31 -67.35
CA GLU A 951 10.14 -10.43 -66.84
C GLU A 951 11.37 -11.20 -66.36
N GLU A 952 12.54 -10.58 -66.47
CA GLU A 952 13.81 -11.16 -65.99
C GLU A 952 14.06 -10.79 -64.53
N VAL A 953 14.34 -11.78 -63.67
CA VAL A 953 14.77 -11.57 -62.28
C VAL A 953 16.15 -12.19 -62.12
N LEU A 954 17.16 -11.35 -61.86
CA LEU A 954 18.55 -11.78 -61.76
C LEU A 954 18.88 -12.40 -60.41
N GLN A 955 18.30 -11.85 -59.34
CA GLN A 955 18.66 -12.13 -57.95
C GLN A 955 17.41 -12.32 -57.10
N LEU A 956 17.42 -13.38 -56.30
CA LEU A 956 16.55 -13.54 -55.15
C LEU A 956 17.40 -13.93 -53.93
N THR A 957 17.58 -13.00 -52.99
CA THR A 957 18.37 -13.23 -51.77
C THR A 957 17.49 -13.29 -50.53
N PHE A 958 17.65 -14.33 -49.72
CA PHE A 958 17.01 -14.44 -48.41
C PHE A 958 17.98 -14.03 -47.32
N ILE A 959 17.53 -13.13 -46.45
CA ILE A 959 18.35 -12.54 -45.37
C ILE A 959 17.81 -13.07 -44.04
N ASP A 960 18.68 -13.79 -43.34
CA ASP A 960 18.47 -14.47 -42.06
C ASP A 960 17.16 -15.27 -41.97
N HIS A 961 16.82 -15.92 -43.08
CA HIS A 961 15.68 -16.82 -43.18
C HIS A 961 15.84 -17.80 -44.34
N SER A 962 15.16 -18.94 -44.24
CA SER A 962 15.07 -19.92 -45.33
C SER A 962 13.97 -19.58 -46.35
N PRO A 963 14.11 -19.99 -47.62
CA PRO A 963 12.95 -20.25 -48.46
C PRO A 963 11.97 -21.25 -47.79
N ALA A 964 12.46 -22.36 -47.22
CA ALA A 964 11.68 -23.46 -46.62
C ALA A 964 11.21 -23.15 -45.18
N LEU A 965 9.89 -23.00 -45.02
CA LEU A 965 9.17 -22.67 -43.78
C LEU A 965 9.02 -23.85 -42.79
N VAL A 966 9.99 -24.76 -42.70
CA VAL A 966 9.82 -26.00 -41.93
C VAL A 966 10.07 -25.76 -40.44
N ILE A 967 9.04 -25.39 -39.70
CA ILE A 967 8.94 -25.70 -38.27
C ILE A 967 8.69 -27.24 -38.17
N PRO A 968 9.03 -27.98 -37.09
CA PRO A 968 8.96 -29.45 -37.10
C PRO A 968 7.52 -29.98 -37.30
N LEU A 969 7.11 -30.13 -38.57
CA LEU A 969 5.79 -30.62 -38.97
C LEU A 969 5.58 -32.07 -38.51
N GLU A 970 6.65 -32.83 -38.23
CA GLU A 970 6.59 -34.21 -37.74
C GLU A 970 5.93 -34.38 -36.36
N GLU A 971 6.06 -33.40 -35.45
CA GLU A 971 5.35 -33.45 -34.15
C GLU A 971 3.89 -33.01 -34.27
N MET A 972 3.58 -32.13 -35.22
CA MET A 972 2.23 -31.61 -35.45
C MET A 972 1.25 -32.63 -36.07
N PHE A 973 1.74 -33.62 -36.82
CA PHE A 973 0.89 -34.58 -37.54
C PHE A 973 0.81 -35.99 -36.92
N ARG A 974 1.39 -36.23 -35.73
CA ARG A 974 1.20 -37.51 -35.02
C ARG A 974 -0.25 -37.78 -34.60
N ASP A 975 -1.09 -36.75 -34.50
CA ASP A 975 -2.53 -36.89 -34.29
C ASP A 975 -3.33 -36.02 -35.29
N PRO A 976 -3.69 -36.59 -36.46
CA PRO A 976 -4.47 -35.89 -37.49
C PRO A 976 -5.87 -35.43 -37.03
N SER A 977 -6.35 -35.90 -35.86
CA SER A 977 -7.66 -35.53 -35.31
C SER A 977 -7.63 -34.33 -34.37
N ALA A 978 -6.43 -33.86 -33.98
CA ALA A 978 -6.24 -32.79 -33.00
C ALA A 978 -6.02 -31.39 -33.63
N VAL A 979 -5.94 -31.27 -34.95
CA VAL A 979 -5.68 -29.98 -35.62
C VAL A 979 -6.98 -29.40 -36.19
N ASP A 980 -7.73 -28.76 -35.33
CA ASP A 980 -8.73 -27.75 -35.68
C ASP A 980 -8.02 -26.51 -36.25
N TYR A 981 -8.59 -25.89 -37.28
CA TYR A 981 -8.14 -24.64 -37.91
C TYR A 981 -7.99 -23.51 -36.87
N GLU A 982 -8.85 -23.46 -35.84
CA GLU A 982 -8.70 -22.56 -34.69
C GLU A 982 -7.51 -22.95 -33.81
N THR A 983 -7.20 -24.24 -33.64
CA THR A 983 -6.06 -24.70 -32.83
C THR A 983 -4.72 -24.41 -33.52
N PHE A 984 -4.67 -24.40 -34.86
CA PHE A 984 -3.46 -24.04 -35.62
C PHE A 984 -3.21 -22.51 -35.63
N ARG A 985 -4.28 -21.71 -35.69
CA ARG A 985 -4.25 -20.25 -35.47
C ARG A 985 -3.65 -19.85 -34.12
N THR A 986 -3.66 -20.81 -33.21
CA THR A 986 -3.42 -20.68 -31.79
C THR A 986 -2.05 -21.25 -31.45
N LYS A 987 -1.69 -22.48 -31.83
CA LYS A 987 -0.62 -23.22 -31.17
C LYS A 987 0.83 -22.75 -31.38
N LEU A 988 1.21 -22.13 -32.49
CA LEU A 988 2.64 -21.82 -32.72
C LEU A 988 3.07 -20.49 -32.10
N VAL A 989 2.19 -19.50 -32.17
CA VAL A 989 2.31 -18.25 -31.41
C VAL A 989 1.88 -18.50 -29.97
N LEU A 990 0.88 -19.34 -29.70
CA LEU A 990 0.51 -19.68 -28.32
C LEU A 990 1.41 -20.68 -27.64
N ASP A 991 2.23 -21.51 -28.26
CA ASP A 991 3.19 -22.31 -27.47
C ASP A 991 4.35 -21.41 -26.97
N PHE A 992 4.68 -20.34 -27.72
CA PHE A 992 5.53 -19.25 -27.25
C PHE A 992 4.81 -18.36 -26.22
N LEU A 993 3.55 -17.98 -26.44
CA LEU A 993 2.74 -17.17 -25.50
C LEU A 993 2.12 -17.96 -24.32
N GLN A 994 2.09 -19.30 -24.36
CA GLN A 994 1.64 -20.20 -23.28
C GLN A 994 2.80 -20.60 -22.38
N SER A 995 4.04 -20.34 -22.80
CA SER A 995 5.17 -20.38 -21.90
C SER A 995 5.02 -19.33 -20.78
N ASP A 996 4.34 -18.21 -21.05
CA ASP A 996 3.86 -17.25 -20.05
C ASP A 996 2.66 -16.36 -20.52
N PRO A 997 1.42 -16.66 -20.08
CA PRO A 997 0.22 -15.88 -20.43
C PRO A 997 0.21 -14.43 -19.93
N THR A 998 1.10 -14.05 -19.01
CA THR A 998 1.12 -12.72 -18.37
C THR A 998 1.86 -11.66 -19.20
N ILE A 999 2.80 -12.08 -20.07
CA ILE A 999 3.43 -11.24 -21.11
C ILE A 999 2.49 -11.04 -22.29
N ALA A 1000 1.80 -12.12 -22.66
CA ALA A 1000 1.05 -12.23 -23.89
C ALA A 1000 -0.18 -11.31 -23.88
N ALA A 1001 -0.96 -11.31 -22.79
CA ALA A 1001 -2.24 -10.62 -22.74
C ALA A 1001 -2.13 -9.08 -22.82
N PRO A 1002 -1.17 -8.40 -22.14
CA PRO A 1002 -0.99 -6.95 -22.27
C PRO A 1002 -0.45 -6.53 -23.63
N ILE A 1003 0.48 -7.31 -24.20
CA ILE A 1003 1.01 -7.09 -25.55
C ILE A 1003 -0.11 -7.24 -26.57
N LEU A 1004 -0.89 -8.33 -26.51
CA LEU A 1004 -2.04 -8.54 -27.39
C LEU A 1004 -3.08 -7.43 -27.20
N ALA A 1005 -3.37 -7.01 -25.97
CA ALA A 1005 -4.34 -5.96 -25.68
C ALA A 1005 -3.88 -4.58 -26.18
N ASN A 1006 -2.59 -4.24 -26.05
CA ASN A 1006 -2.02 -2.98 -26.57
C ASN A 1006 -1.96 -2.98 -28.11
N TYR A 1007 -1.60 -4.11 -28.72
CA TYR A 1007 -1.58 -4.23 -30.17
C TYR A 1007 -3.00 -4.30 -30.78
N GLU A 1008 -3.97 -4.95 -30.11
CA GLU A 1008 -5.38 -4.95 -30.48
C GLU A 1008 -6.05 -3.59 -30.27
N ALA A 1009 -5.67 -2.85 -29.21
CA ALA A 1009 -6.11 -1.48 -28.99
C ALA A 1009 -5.55 -0.54 -30.07
N ALA A 1010 -4.25 -0.62 -30.37
CA ALA A 1010 -3.61 0.18 -31.42
C ALA A 1010 -4.18 -0.10 -32.82
N ALA A 1011 -4.52 -1.36 -33.13
CA ALA A 1011 -5.13 -1.75 -34.40
C ALA A 1011 -6.54 -1.17 -34.63
N ASN A 1012 -7.28 -0.96 -33.55
CA ASN A 1012 -8.65 -0.43 -33.56
C ASN A 1012 -8.73 1.07 -33.28
N ASP A 1013 -7.62 1.71 -32.91
CA ASP A 1013 -7.51 3.14 -32.68
C ASP A 1013 -7.22 3.88 -34.01
N PRO A 1014 -8.14 4.73 -34.51
CA PRO A 1014 -7.91 5.52 -35.72
C PRO A 1014 -6.73 6.49 -35.60
N ASP A 1015 -6.41 6.91 -34.37
CA ASP A 1015 -5.42 7.93 -34.04
C ASP A 1015 -4.04 7.33 -33.68
N ALA A 1016 -3.92 6.00 -33.60
CA ALA A 1016 -2.64 5.32 -33.43
C ALA A 1016 -1.74 5.51 -34.67
N GLN A 1017 -0.44 5.68 -34.44
CA GLN A 1017 0.53 5.86 -35.53
C GLN A 1017 0.49 4.68 -36.52
N ILE A 1018 0.48 5.01 -37.81
CA ILE A 1018 0.27 4.10 -38.96
C ILE A 1018 1.13 2.82 -38.88
N GLY A 1019 2.41 2.93 -38.49
CA GLY A 1019 3.31 1.77 -38.36
C GLY A 1019 2.84 0.72 -37.33
N ARG A 1020 2.25 1.13 -36.20
CA ARG A 1020 1.74 0.20 -35.17
C ARG A 1020 0.48 -0.52 -35.62
N ARG A 1021 -0.42 0.20 -36.30
CA ARG A 1021 -1.63 -0.36 -36.89
C ARG A 1021 -1.27 -1.43 -37.92
N LEU A 1022 -0.30 -1.14 -38.79
CA LEU A 1022 0.08 -1.99 -39.91
C LEU A 1022 0.93 -3.21 -39.52
N GLY A 1023 1.89 -3.07 -38.61
CA GLY A 1023 2.71 -4.19 -38.14
C GLY A 1023 1.88 -5.29 -37.45
N PHE A 1024 0.90 -4.91 -36.62
CA PHE A 1024 -0.01 -5.89 -36.02
C PHE A 1024 -0.98 -6.53 -37.01
N HIS A 1025 -1.53 -5.74 -37.95
CA HIS A 1025 -2.36 -6.30 -39.03
C HIS A 1025 -1.57 -7.29 -39.88
N PHE A 1026 -0.27 -7.04 -40.09
CA PHE A 1026 0.61 -7.97 -40.77
C PHE A 1026 0.77 -9.26 -39.98
N GLU A 1027 1.20 -9.24 -38.72
CA GLU A 1027 1.39 -10.48 -37.95
C GLU A 1027 0.10 -11.29 -37.80
N LYS A 1028 -1.04 -10.60 -37.59
CA LYS A 1028 -2.37 -11.22 -37.45
C LYS A 1028 -2.87 -11.87 -38.75
N ALA A 1029 -2.52 -11.32 -39.91
CA ALA A 1029 -2.96 -11.84 -41.19
C ALA A 1029 -1.93 -12.78 -41.85
N TRP A 1030 -0.64 -12.57 -41.59
CA TRP A 1030 0.48 -13.33 -42.14
C TRP A 1030 0.39 -14.81 -41.78
N ILE A 1031 0.15 -15.15 -40.50
CA ILE A 1031 0.07 -16.55 -40.06
C ILE A 1031 -1.09 -17.28 -40.74
N PRO A 1032 -2.36 -16.82 -40.69
CA PRO A 1032 -3.46 -17.45 -41.42
C PRO A 1032 -3.18 -17.62 -42.92
N ASN A 1033 -2.67 -16.58 -43.58
CA ASN A 1033 -2.37 -16.60 -45.01
C ASN A 1033 -1.26 -17.61 -45.37
N LEU A 1034 -0.26 -17.74 -44.51
CA LEU A 1034 0.79 -18.74 -44.61
C LEU A 1034 0.23 -20.15 -44.47
N CYS A 1035 -0.69 -20.36 -43.52
CA CYS A 1035 -1.33 -21.64 -43.26
C CYS A 1035 -2.22 -22.09 -44.43
N GLU A 1036 -2.98 -21.17 -45.01
CA GLU A 1036 -3.79 -21.40 -46.22
C GLU A 1036 -2.92 -21.70 -47.43
N PHE A 1037 -1.85 -20.94 -47.64
CA PHE A 1037 -0.89 -21.19 -48.70
C PHE A 1037 -0.23 -22.57 -48.57
N LEU A 1038 0.20 -22.94 -47.36
CA LEU A 1038 0.76 -24.27 -47.11
C LEU A 1038 -0.26 -25.39 -47.41
N HIS A 1039 -1.56 -25.15 -47.16
CA HIS A 1039 -2.64 -26.09 -47.51
C HIS A 1039 -2.77 -26.35 -49.02
N GLU A 1040 -2.40 -25.41 -49.90
CA GLU A 1040 -2.45 -25.61 -51.36
C GLU A 1040 -1.48 -26.71 -51.84
N PHE A 1041 -0.44 -27.01 -51.07
CA PHE A 1041 0.51 -28.10 -51.36
C PHE A 1041 0.06 -29.46 -50.82
N TYR A 1042 -1.09 -29.54 -50.12
CA TYR A 1042 -1.69 -30.78 -49.64
C TYR A 1042 -2.90 -31.19 -50.51
N PRO A 1043 -2.82 -32.27 -51.30
CA PRO A 1043 -3.98 -32.83 -51.97
C PRO A 1043 -4.98 -33.38 -50.94
N THR A 1044 -6.25 -33.02 -51.05
CA THR A 1044 -7.31 -33.58 -50.19
C THR A 1044 -7.34 -35.10 -50.27
N GLY A 1045 -7.09 -35.78 -49.13
CA GLY A 1045 -7.22 -37.24 -49.00
C GLY A 1045 -5.90 -38.04 -48.96
N ILE A 1046 -4.74 -37.40 -48.87
CA ILE A 1046 -3.43 -38.05 -48.67
C ILE A 1046 -2.90 -37.74 -47.26
N ASP A 1047 -2.05 -38.62 -46.75
CA ASP A 1047 -1.25 -38.47 -45.53
C ASP A 1047 -0.62 -37.07 -45.43
N LYS A 1048 -0.84 -36.36 -44.32
CA LYS A 1048 -0.33 -35.00 -44.10
C LYS A 1048 1.09 -35.01 -43.50
N SER A 1049 1.89 -36.01 -43.81
CA SER A 1049 3.26 -36.15 -43.28
C SER A 1049 4.22 -35.16 -43.95
N TYR A 1050 5.33 -34.88 -43.27
CA TYR A 1050 6.43 -34.06 -43.80
C TYR A 1050 6.89 -34.52 -45.20
N ASP A 1051 7.00 -35.83 -45.40
CA ASP A 1051 7.40 -36.44 -46.68
C ASP A 1051 6.43 -36.13 -47.85
N SER A 1052 5.14 -35.93 -47.54
CA SER A 1052 4.13 -35.60 -48.55
C SER A 1052 4.15 -34.13 -48.98
N PHE A 1053 4.63 -33.24 -48.11
CA PHE A 1053 4.69 -31.79 -48.32
C PHE A 1053 5.95 -31.36 -49.08
N ILE A 1054 7.10 -31.96 -48.74
CA ILE A 1054 8.40 -31.45 -49.19
C ILE A 1054 8.58 -31.53 -50.72
N GLY A 1055 8.01 -32.56 -51.37
CA GLY A 1055 8.11 -32.75 -52.82
C GLY A 1055 7.42 -31.65 -53.66
N PRO A 1056 6.11 -31.41 -53.48
CA PRO A 1056 5.40 -30.31 -54.18
C PRO A 1056 6.00 -28.93 -53.89
N TYR A 1057 6.44 -28.72 -52.64
CA TYR A 1057 7.05 -27.46 -52.22
C TYR A 1057 8.42 -27.24 -52.90
N ASP A 1058 9.31 -28.25 -52.91
CA ASP A 1058 10.58 -28.20 -53.64
C ASP A 1058 10.34 -27.91 -55.13
N ALA A 1059 9.37 -28.59 -55.75
CA ALA A 1059 9.04 -28.35 -57.15
C ALA A 1059 8.60 -26.90 -57.43
N TRP A 1060 7.91 -26.25 -56.49
CA TRP A 1060 7.49 -24.86 -56.61
C TRP A 1060 8.67 -23.88 -56.48
N VAL A 1061 9.50 -24.02 -55.43
CA VAL A 1061 10.68 -23.16 -55.24
C VAL A 1061 11.68 -23.36 -56.37
N SER A 1062 11.92 -24.62 -56.77
CA SER A 1062 12.80 -24.96 -57.89
C SER A 1062 12.27 -24.50 -59.25
N SER A 1063 11.00 -24.08 -59.36
CA SER A 1063 10.42 -23.51 -60.58
C SER A 1063 10.82 -22.06 -60.84
N VAL A 1064 11.29 -21.33 -59.82
CA VAL A 1064 11.80 -19.95 -59.97
C VAL A 1064 13.11 -20.00 -60.74
N LYS A 1065 13.30 -19.12 -61.74
CA LYS A 1065 14.50 -19.08 -62.59
C LYS A 1065 15.64 -18.28 -61.95
N ALA A 1066 15.34 -17.22 -61.22
CA ALA A 1066 16.30 -16.33 -60.56
C ALA A 1066 17.37 -17.06 -59.73
N GLN A 1067 18.59 -16.52 -59.67
CA GLN A 1067 19.65 -17.08 -58.83
C GLN A 1067 19.31 -16.84 -57.35
N MET A 1068 19.42 -17.90 -56.54
CA MET A 1068 19.06 -17.87 -55.12
C MET A 1068 20.30 -17.86 -54.24
N ALA A 1069 20.29 -16.98 -53.24
CA ALA A 1069 21.28 -16.94 -52.17
C ALA A 1069 20.59 -16.81 -50.80
N ILE A 1070 21.21 -17.37 -49.76
CA ILE A 1070 20.78 -17.26 -48.37
C ILE A 1070 21.95 -16.69 -47.57
N LEU A 1071 21.70 -15.60 -46.84
CA LEU A 1071 22.64 -15.00 -45.90
C LEU A 1071 22.16 -15.33 -44.48
N VAL A 1072 23.01 -15.93 -43.66
CA VAL A 1072 22.63 -16.39 -42.31
C VAL A 1072 23.48 -15.69 -41.26
N ALA A 1073 22.85 -15.07 -40.25
CA ALA A 1073 23.57 -14.46 -39.14
C ALA A 1073 23.92 -15.53 -38.08
N GLU A 1074 25.13 -15.45 -37.49
CA GLU A 1074 25.61 -16.44 -36.51
C GLU A 1074 24.75 -16.52 -35.25
N TRP A 1075 24.24 -15.39 -34.77
CA TRP A 1075 23.34 -15.31 -33.60
C TRP A 1075 21.89 -14.97 -34.01
N GLY A 1076 21.54 -15.25 -35.27
CA GLY A 1076 20.25 -14.93 -35.86
C GLY A 1076 19.24 -16.07 -35.80
N ALA A 1077 18.50 -16.27 -36.90
CA ALA A 1077 17.53 -17.36 -37.03
C ALA A 1077 18.15 -18.75 -36.74
N ALA A 1078 19.46 -18.94 -36.99
CA ALA A 1078 20.18 -20.17 -36.70
C ALA A 1078 20.34 -20.50 -35.20
N THR A 1079 20.25 -19.52 -34.30
CA THR A 1079 20.35 -19.72 -32.83
C THR A 1079 19.02 -19.56 -32.11
N SER A 1080 17.94 -19.22 -32.83
CA SER A 1080 16.59 -19.15 -32.27
C SER A 1080 16.15 -20.53 -31.77
N PRO A 1081 15.57 -20.67 -30.56
CA PRO A 1081 15.04 -21.95 -30.08
C PRO A 1081 13.99 -22.57 -31.02
N LEU A 1082 13.32 -21.74 -31.83
CA LEU A 1082 12.28 -22.15 -32.79
C LEU A 1082 12.85 -22.68 -34.12
N LEU A 1083 14.04 -22.24 -34.53
CA LEU A 1083 14.61 -22.48 -35.86
C LEU A 1083 16.02 -23.12 -35.83
N GLY A 1084 16.73 -23.04 -34.71
CA GLY A 1084 18.06 -23.59 -34.48
C GLY A 1084 18.10 -25.12 -34.35
N CYS A 1085 16.95 -25.77 -34.44
CA CYS A 1085 16.81 -27.20 -34.63
C CYS A 1085 16.87 -27.63 -36.11
N LEU A 1086 16.96 -26.68 -37.05
CA LEU A 1086 17.13 -26.99 -38.47
C LEU A 1086 18.61 -27.13 -38.83
N PRO A 1087 19.03 -28.26 -39.45
CA PRO A 1087 20.44 -28.51 -39.78
C PRO A 1087 21.10 -27.45 -40.68
N ASP A 1088 20.30 -26.73 -41.49
CA ASP A 1088 20.81 -25.78 -42.49
C ASP A 1088 19.76 -24.74 -42.96
N LEU A 1089 18.78 -24.40 -42.11
CA LEU A 1089 17.63 -23.58 -42.49
C LEU A 1089 17.02 -24.09 -43.81
N GLY A 1090 16.89 -25.40 -44.02
CA GLY A 1090 16.17 -25.97 -45.17
C GLY A 1090 16.82 -25.79 -46.54
N ALA A 1091 18.07 -25.31 -46.64
CA ALA A 1091 18.77 -25.18 -47.91
C ALA A 1091 18.98 -26.52 -48.63
N SER A 1092 19.25 -27.61 -47.89
CA SER A 1092 19.38 -28.98 -48.41
C SER A 1092 18.06 -29.61 -48.86
N LEU A 1093 16.93 -28.98 -48.54
CA LEU A 1093 15.60 -29.49 -48.87
C LEU A 1093 15.15 -29.10 -50.28
N ILE A 1094 15.89 -28.20 -50.94
CA ILE A 1094 15.59 -27.72 -52.29
C ILE A 1094 16.57 -28.38 -53.27
N SER A 1095 16.04 -28.93 -54.36
CA SER A 1095 16.85 -29.61 -55.38
C SER A 1095 17.64 -28.64 -56.28
N LYS A 1096 17.21 -27.37 -56.35
CA LYS A 1096 17.94 -26.28 -57.02
C LYS A 1096 19.19 -25.87 -56.23
N PRO A 1097 20.34 -25.62 -56.89
CA PRO A 1097 21.52 -25.08 -56.22
C PRO A 1097 21.25 -23.70 -55.61
N VAL A 1098 21.41 -23.59 -54.30
CA VAL A 1098 21.31 -22.33 -53.53
C VAL A 1098 22.66 -22.02 -52.90
N ARG A 1099 23.13 -20.78 -53.04
CA ARG A 1099 24.34 -20.32 -52.36
C ARG A 1099 24.00 -19.95 -50.91
N VAL A 1100 24.73 -20.47 -49.93
CA VAL A 1100 24.52 -20.16 -48.51
C VAL A 1100 25.80 -19.56 -47.94
N ASP A 1101 25.72 -18.35 -47.40
CA ASP A 1101 26.83 -17.66 -46.76
C ASP A 1101 26.49 -17.35 -45.30
N TYR A 1102 27.35 -17.78 -44.38
CA TYR A 1102 27.22 -17.49 -42.95
C TYR A 1102 28.04 -16.26 -42.58
N ILE A 1103 27.41 -15.31 -41.88
CA ILE A 1103 28.00 -14.05 -41.44
C ILE A 1103 28.31 -14.17 -39.96
N SER A 1104 29.59 -14.36 -39.63
CA SER A 1104 30.06 -14.52 -38.25
C SER A 1104 30.08 -13.20 -37.48
N GLY A 1105 29.81 -13.26 -36.17
CA GLY A 1105 29.92 -12.14 -35.23
C GLY A 1105 28.76 -11.16 -35.26
N VAL A 1106 27.65 -11.47 -35.94
CA VAL A 1106 26.48 -10.59 -36.06
C VAL A 1106 25.19 -11.31 -35.65
N GLY A 1107 24.27 -10.57 -35.03
CA GLY A 1107 22.91 -11.03 -34.72
C GLY A 1107 21.90 -10.72 -35.82
N HIS A 1108 20.64 -11.12 -35.62
CA HIS A 1108 19.53 -11.02 -36.58
C HIS A 1108 19.43 -9.66 -37.29
N PHE A 1109 19.54 -8.55 -36.55
CA PHE A 1109 19.46 -7.20 -37.10
C PHE A 1109 20.83 -6.57 -37.37
N GLY A 1110 21.89 -6.99 -36.66
CA GLY A 1110 23.24 -6.44 -36.79
C GLY A 1110 23.89 -6.72 -38.14
N MET A 1111 23.35 -7.64 -38.94
CA MET A 1111 23.87 -7.94 -40.27
C MET A 1111 23.79 -6.78 -41.26
N PHE A 1112 22.86 -5.83 -41.11
CA PHE A 1112 22.73 -4.69 -42.02
C PHE A 1112 23.83 -3.63 -41.84
N GLY A 1113 24.47 -3.61 -40.67
CA GLY A 1113 25.68 -2.81 -40.41
C GLY A 1113 26.98 -3.52 -40.80
N ASP A 1114 26.95 -4.77 -41.25
CA ASP A 1114 28.16 -5.52 -41.60
C ASP A 1114 28.54 -5.36 -43.08
N ALA A 1115 29.77 -4.90 -43.31
CA ALA A 1115 30.29 -4.68 -44.66
C ALA A 1115 30.36 -5.96 -45.54
N ARG A 1116 30.38 -7.18 -44.96
CA ARG A 1116 30.29 -8.42 -45.74
C ARG A 1116 28.87 -8.64 -46.24
N THR A 1117 27.85 -8.33 -45.45
CA THR A 1117 26.45 -8.38 -45.90
C THR A 1117 26.24 -7.48 -47.12
N ALA A 1118 26.68 -6.23 -47.06
CA ALA A 1118 26.55 -5.29 -48.18
C ALA A 1118 27.25 -5.80 -49.46
N ARG A 1119 28.47 -6.36 -49.33
CA ARG A 1119 29.19 -6.98 -50.45
C ARG A 1119 28.47 -8.20 -51.03
N LEU A 1120 27.86 -9.03 -50.18
CA LEU A 1120 27.15 -10.24 -50.62
C LEU A 1120 25.80 -9.93 -51.27
N LEU A 1121 25.16 -8.81 -50.89
CA LEU A 1121 23.97 -8.31 -51.54
C LEU A 1121 24.27 -7.69 -52.90
N ASP A 1122 25.48 -7.17 -53.10
CA ASP A 1122 25.87 -6.55 -54.37
C ASP A 1122 26.44 -7.55 -55.39
N LEU A 1123 25.57 -8.16 -56.20
CA LEU A 1123 25.94 -9.11 -57.26
C LEU A 1123 26.75 -8.52 -58.43
N SER A 1124 27.16 -7.24 -58.38
CA SER A 1124 28.18 -6.72 -59.30
C SER A 1124 29.59 -7.23 -58.99
N LEU A 1125 29.80 -7.96 -57.88
CA LEU A 1125 31.08 -8.50 -57.43
C LEU A 1125 31.17 -10.04 -57.45
#